data_AF-A0A936ZG06-F1
#
_entry.id   AF-A0A936ZG06-F1
#
_cell.length_a   1.000
_cell.length_b   1.000
_cell.length_c   1.000
_cell.angle_alpha   90.00
_cell.angle_beta   90.00
_cell.angle_gamma   90.00
#
_symmetry.space_group_name_H-M   'P 1'
#
loop_
_entity.id
_entity.type
_entity.pdbx_description
1 polymer ?
#
loop_
_entity_poly.entity_id
_entity_poly.type
_entity_poly.pdbx_seq_one_letter_code
_entity_poly.pdbx_strand_id
1 'polypeptide(L)'
;MHHRRLAYRMRLASLIVLCGLGFGIGAAHAQSPDELVEQARQAASTNENRDAARLFEQAIALAPERRNELLLEYADQIAYSGRPAEAVPLYRERLADPALEASTRERAERGLAFALLWGSRFPEAVTAWEARLRADPASDEARKALSDALVGAARQTAERSENANAASLFARAIETAPQRRQELLPEFADQTAYAGQPAQAVPLYREAMRDGSLPEDRQRRLRRGLAFALLWSGQFPAAVTALEEVVRQAPDDAQARQGLADARAGVTRQAAPATPNAQATPAPAPAAPASPADAAIAAAREAAGRGANKEAVSLFERAISLDPAKRGQIGREYADQLAYSGEPGRAVPVYREVLSRRELPDPERQQANRALAFALLWSSQFQQAIDAWDAILQGNRVDAEARKALSDAFVGAARQSAQRTRNADAASFFRRAIETAPQRRQELLPEYADQIAYSGDPARAVPLYREALRDGQRPEAERRRVRRGLAFALLWSNQFREAIGAWQPIFRENPRDEEARKAFSDALVGAARQAAGQTRNAEAVNLFERALAVMPGRRRELLREYAEQVLYAGQPLRAIPLFQEILQRADLSPKEQRDARLGLARALAWSSQQKLAIPVFSEILALDPRDIEALVGRGNALNDITEHKPALADFEVVLALQPSNVEAIRGAATAERSMGLPRAALARVEPLIASGDRNPATLFIAAQARQEMGRPDLSEGYARALLAVKPGDEGAQRLLEQLYLERRPLTQVEGWYARRSDDLAIWSLQASHELTVNQGLTKFGPQARMMRYRGDDFPSVDIYSIGISGRHRFDDFLEFKSSLFLNFEEESRRNVPEQPEDNDVTFTHETTLSLIPSDLLRFDLNLARRYADENTRSIVNDILADDIGLSVDVTPDNATRFSGRALYSHYSDDNERAWGQLEFAKRFTANPYLWLGARYTAFDFEKVVDRGYWNPDNYQSLEASVHFYGTLADKWWFDIQGAAGYAWSEPGDGGFVSSATARLTYNFDPRASFALYASHLISYARSSEDDGNFTSNEDEEPFSRWSVGGQLRVRW
;
A
#
# COMPACT_ATOMS: atom_id res chain seq x y z
N MET A 1 32.07 -70.04 10.31
CA MET A 1 31.77 -68.60 10.13
C MET A 1 30.30 -68.22 10.43
N HIS A 2 29.52 -69.04 11.15
CA HIS A 2 28.09 -68.76 11.42
C HIS A 2 27.80 -67.84 12.63
N HIS A 3 28.69 -67.75 13.64
CA HIS A 3 28.42 -66.93 14.82
C HIS A 3 28.71 -65.42 14.68
N ARG A 4 29.28 -64.96 13.56
CA ARG A 4 29.56 -63.52 13.34
C ARG A 4 28.40 -62.73 12.72
N ARG A 5 27.40 -63.39 12.11
CA ARG A 5 26.23 -62.70 11.48
C ARG A 5 25.16 -62.25 12.50
N LEU A 6 25.00 -62.96 13.63
CA LEU A 6 24.03 -62.60 14.66
C LEU A 6 24.40 -61.33 15.45
N ALA A 7 25.70 -61.06 15.63
CA ALA A 7 26.21 -59.91 16.37
C ALA A 7 26.03 -58.56 15.63
N TYR A 8 25.86 -58.59 14.30
CA TYR A 8 25.51 -57.40 13.50
C TYR A 8 24.00 -57.15 13.46
N ARG A 9 23.18 -58.21 13.48
CA ARG A 9 21.70 -58.13 13.47
C ARG A 9 21.11 -57.49 14.74
N MET A 10 21.74 -57.65 15.90
CA MET A 10 21.27 -57.00 17.15
C MET A 10 21.70 -55.52 17.30
N ARG A 11 22.80 -55.07 16.69
CA ARG A 11 23.26 -53.67 16.83
C ARG A 11 22.44 -52.66 16.02
N LEU A 12 21.77 -53.09 14.95
CA LEU A 12 20.85 -52.22 14.20
C LEU A 12 19.49 -52.06 14.91
N ALA A 13 18.98 -53.13 15.53
CA ALA A 13 17.74 -53.11 16.30
C ALA A 13 17.85 -52.28 17.60
N SER A 14 19.03 -52.25 18.23
CA SER A 14 19.26 -51.43 19.43
C SER A 14 19.32 -49.92 19.15
N LEU A 15 19.58 -49.49 17.91
CA LEU A 15 19.54 -48.07 17.53
C LEU A 15 18.10 -47.58 17.26
N ILE A 16 17.19 -48.50 16.95
CA ILE A 16 15.78 -48.21 16.60
C ILE A 16 14.92 -47.99 17.86
N VAL A 17 15.31 -48.55 19.01
CA VAL A 17 14.55 -48.44 20.28
C VAL A 17 14.89 -47.16 21.08
N LEU A 18 16.00 -46.48 20.79
CA LEU A 18 16.45 -45.31 21.56
C LEU A 18 15.83 -43.97 21.14
N CYS A 19 15.08 -43.90 20.04
CA CYS A 19 14.34 -42.69 19.62
C CYS A 19 12.85 -42.70 20.02
N GLY A 20 12.38 -43.77 20.66
CA GLY A 20 10.99 -43.92 21.10
C GLY A 20 10.79 -43.55 22.57
N LEU A 21 11.02 -42.30 22.97
CA LEU A 21 10.58 -41.80 24.27
C LEU A 21 9.92 -40.42 24.16
N GLY A 22 8.62 -40.41 24.44
CA GLY A 22 7.99 -39.33 25.19
C GLY A 22 7.07 -38.39 24.41
N PHE A 23 5.84 -38.82 24.12
CA PHE A 23 4.70 -37.89 24.11
C PHE A 23 3.45 -38.59 24.64
N GLY A 24 3.11 -38.29 25.89
CA GLY A 24 1.80 -38.60 26.45
C GLY A 24 0.76 -37.68 25.83
N ILE A 25 -0.22 -38.25 25.14
CA ILE A 25 -1.39 -37.53 24.63
C ILE A 25 -2.37 -37.35 25.80
N GLY A 26 -2.30 -36.18 26.45
CA GLY A 26 -3.39 -35.69 27.27
C GLY A 26 -4.47 -35.12 26.35
N ALA A 27 -5.58 -35.82 26.19
CA ALA A 27 -6.75 -35.31 25.46
C ALA A 27 -7.41 -34.19 26.27
N ALA A 28 -7.03 -32.94 26.00
CA ALA A 28 -7.85 -31.80 26.37
C ALA A 28 -9.11 -31.82 25.49
N HIS A 29 -10.28 -31.86 26.12
CA HIS A 29 -11.55 -31.72 25.42
C HIS A 29 -11.57 -30.34 24.73
N ALA A 30 -11.39 -30.31 23.41
CA ALA A 30 -11.53 -29.10 22.62
C ALA A 30 -13.01 -28.69 22.61
N GLN A 31 -13.33 -27.52 23.15
CA GLN A 31 -14.67 -26.94 23.10
C GLN A 31 -15.07 -26.72 21.63
N SER A 32 -16.32 -27.02 21.32
CA SER A 32 -16.85 -26.84 19.96
C SER A 32 -17.07 -25.35 19.65
N PRO A 33 -17.02 -24.93 18.37
CA PRO A 33 -17.30 -23.55 17.98
C PRO A 33 -18.69 -23.05 18.42
N ASP A 34 -19.70 -23.93 18.44
CA ASP A 34 -21.06 -23.59 18.89
C ASP A 34 -21.13 -23.27 20.38
N GLU A 35 -20.42 -24.04 21.21
CA GLU A 35 -20.33 -23.76 22.65
C GLU A 35 -19.65 -22.42 22.93
N LEU A 36 -18.61 -22.08 22.15
CA LEU A 36 -17.91 -20.80 22.28
C LEU A 36 -18.79 -19.62 21.84
N VAL A 37 -19.59 -19.77 20.79
CA VAL A 37 -20.55 -18.72 20.35
C VAL A 37 -21.62 -18.50 21.41
N GLU A 38 -22.19 -19.55 21.99
CA GLU A 38 -23.20 -19.40 23.04
C GLU A 38 -22.62 -18.78 24.33
N GLN A 39 -21.40 -19.18 24.72
CA GLN A 39 -20.69 -18.51 25.82
C GLN A 39 -20.40 -17.04 25.50
N ALA A 40 -20.00 -16.71 24.26
CA ALA A 40 -19.76 -15.34 23.84
C ALA A 40 -21.02 -14.48 23.92
N ARG A 41 -22.18 -15.02 23.49
CA ARG A 41 -23.48 -14.34 23.60
C ARG A 41 -23.94 -14.20 25.04
N GLN A 42 -23.68 -15.20 25.89
CA GLN A 42 -23.97 -15.12 27.32
C GLN A 42 -23.12 -14.04 28.01
N ALA A 43 -21.82 -13.98 27.71
CA ALA A 43 -20.92 -12.93 28.19
C ALA A 43 -21.35 -11.54 27.66
N ALA A 44 -21.77 -11.43 26.40
CA ALA A 44 -22.33 -10.19 25.85
C ALA A 44 -23.61 -9.75 26.57
N SER A 45 -24.49 -10.70 26.92
CA SER A 45 -25.75 -10.42 27.64
C SER A 45 -25.53 -9.88 29.07
N THR A 46 -24.38 -10.21 29.67
CA THR A 46 -23.96 -9.74 31.00
C THR A 46 -23.03 -8.53 30.94
N ASN A 47 -22.84 -7.95 29.75
CA ASN A 47 -21.99 -6.78 29.47
C ASN A 47 -20.48 -7.04 29.72
N GLU A 48 -20.06 -8.31 29.71
CA GLU A 48 -18.66 -8.76 29.78
C GLU A 48 -18.00 -8.69 28.39
N ASN A 49 -18.07 -7.51 27.75
CA ASN A 49 -17.77 -7.33 26.32
C ASN A 49 -16.33 -7.72 25.92
N ARG A 50 -15.37 -7.69 26.86
CA ARG A 50 -13.98 -8.14 26.61
C ARG A 50 -13.87 -9.66 26.50
N ASP A 51 -14.59 -10.37 27.35
CA ASP A 51 -14.59 -11.83 27.35
C ASP A 51 -15.45 -12.36 26.20
N ALA A 52 -16.59 -11.72 25.93
CA ALA A 52 -17.41 -11.98 24.74
C ALA A 52 -16.60 -11.80 23.45
N ALA A 53 -15.83 -10.71 23.31
CA ALA A 53 -14.97 -10.49 22.15
C ALA A 53 -13.90 -11.59 21.99
N ARG A 54 -13.26 -12.01 23.10
CA ARG A 54 -12.26 -13.09 23.08
C ARG A 54 -12.88 -14.42 22.65
N LEU A 55 -14.08 -14.74 23.13
CA LEU A 55 -14.79 -15.97 22.80
C LEU A 55 -15.26 -15.98 21.34
N PHE A 56 -15.77 -14.87 20.81
CA PHE A 56 -16.07 -14.73 19.38
C PHE A 56 -14.82 -14.87 18.51
N GLU A 57 -13.69 -14.29 18.93
CA GLU A 57 -12.41 -14.43 18.22
C GLU A 57 -11.94 -15.90 18.17
N GLN A 58 -12.07 -16.63 19.28
CA GLN A 58 -11.75 -18.06 19.34
C GLN A 58 -12.71 -18.90 18.49
N ALA A 59 -14.01 -18.62 18.53
CA ALA A 59 -15.00 -19.29 17.71
C ALA A 59 -14.73 -19.08 16.20
N ILE A 60 -14.39 -17.86 15.80
CA ILE A 60 -14.01 -17.53 14.42
C ILE A 60 -12.71 -18.23 14.01
N ALA A 61 -11.75 -18.37 14.92
CA ALA A 61 -10.50 -19.07 14.65
C ALA A 61 -10.71 -20.58 14.42
N LEU A 62 -11.66 -21.19 15.15
CA LEU A 62 -12.00 -22.61 15.03
C LEU A 62 -12.97 -22.92 13.88
N ALA A 63 -13.81 -21.97 13.49
CA ALA A 63 -14.76 -22.07 12.37
C ALA A 63 -14.67 -20.84 11.45
N PRO A 64 -13.59 -20.68 10.64
CA PRO A 64 -13.38 -19.52 9.79
C PRO A 64 -14.49 -19.29 8.75
N GLU A 65 -15.20 -20.34 8.33
CA GLU A 65 -16.34 -20.28 7.42
C GLU A 65 -17.54 -19.53 8.02
N ARG A 66 -17.67 -19.51 9.35
CA ARG A 66 -18.71 -18.77 10.08
C ARG A 66 -18.33 -17.33 10.38
N ARG A 67 -17.15 -16.88 9.94
CA ARG A 67 -16.68 -15.52 10.21
C ARG A 67 -17.68 -14.48 9.75
N ASN A 68 -18.25 -14.60 8.55
CA ASN A 68 -19.22 -13.61 8.05
C ASN A 68 -20.53 -13.53 8.86
N GLU A 69 -20.92 -14.65 9.48
CA GLU A 69 -22.07 -14.74 10.40
C GLU A 69 -21.74 -14.00 11.72
N LEU A 70 -20.57 -14.27 12.30
CA LEU A 70 -20.20 -13.81 13.64
C LEU A 70 -19.50 -12.44 13.68
N LEU A 71 -19.01 -11.95 12.53
CA LEU A 71 -18.17 -10.74 12.43
C LEU A 71 -18.84 -9.50 13.01
N LEU A 72 -20.15 -9.36 12.82
CA LEU A 72 -20.89 -8.20 13.29
C LEU A 72 -21.06 -8.22 14.81
N GLU A 73 -21.39 -9.39 15.40
CA GLU A 73 -21.48 -9.56 16.85
C GLU A 73 -20.11 -9.34 17.50
N TYR A 74 -19.05 -9.87 16.89
CA TYR A 74 -17.67 -9.64 17.32
C TYR A 74 -17.27 -8.15 17.28
N ALA A 75 -17.55 -7.45 16.18
CA ALA A 75 -17.26 -6.02 16.03
C ALA A 75 -17.99 -5.17 17.08
N ASP A 76 -19.25 -5.50 17.37
CA ASP A 76 -20.04 -4.87 18.44
C ASP A 76 -19.35 -5.04 19.80
N GLN A 77 -18.92 -6.26 20.14
CA GLN A 77 -18.24 -6.50 21.43
C GLN A 77 -16.91 -5.76 21.53
N ILE A 78 -16.12 -5.70 20.45
CA ILE A 78 -14.87 -4.93 20.42
C ILE A 78 -15.15 -3.44 20.64
N ALA A 79 -16.17 -2.87 19.98
CA ALA A 79 -16.55 -1.47 20.17
C ALA A 79 -16.99 -1.20 21.62
N TYR A 80 -17.87 -2.03 22.19
CA TYR A 80 -18.36 -1.88 23.58
C TYR A 80 -17.29 -2.17 24.64
N SER A 81 -16.22 -2.90 24.30
CA SER A 81 -15.09 -3.17 25.21
C SER A 81 -14.15 -1.98 25.42
N GLY A 82 -14.42 -0.84 24.77
CA GLY A 82 -13.58 0.35 24.78
C GLY A 82 -12.47 0.34 23.74
N ARG A 83 -12.56 -0.52 22.72
CA ARG A 83 -11.58 -0.64 21.60
C ARG A 83 -12.20 -0.25 20.25
N PRO A 84 -12.86 0.91 20.11
CA PRO A 84 -13.62 1.27 18.91
C PRO A 84 -12.77 1.42 17.65
N ALA A 85 -11.50 1.80 17.77
CA ALA A 85 -10.58 1.90 16.63
C ALA A 85 -10.33 0.53 15.95
N GLU A 86 -10.36 -0.55 16.73
CA GLU A 86 -10.17 -1.92 16.24
C GLU A 86 -11.46 -2.51 15.65
N ALA A 87 -12.63 -2.01 16.05
CA ALA A 87 -13.92 -2.41 15.47
C ALA A 87 -14.18 -1.80 14.08
N VAL A 88 -13.67 -0.61 13.78
CA VAL A 88 -13.85 0.08 12.49
C VAL A 88 -13.52 -0.79 11.25
N PRO A 89 -12.34 -1.45 11.17
CA PRO A 89 -12.05 -2.32 10.03
C PRO A 89 -13.01 -3.53 9.94
N LEU A 90 -13.47 -4.08 11.06
CA LEU A 90 -14.41 -5.21 11.09
C LEU A 90 -15.79 -4.83 10.54
N TYR A 91 -16.31 -3.65 10.90
CA TYR A 91 -17.56 -3.16 10.31
C TYR A 91 -17.43 -2.86 8.82
N ARG A 92 -16.31 -2.26 8.38
CA ARG A 92 -16.04 -1.99 6.95
C ARG A 92 -15.98 -3.28 6.14
N GLU A 93 -15.35 -4.30 6.71
CA GLU A 93 -15.29 -5.62 6.10
C GLU A 93 -16.68 -6.24 5.97
N ARG A 94 -17.52 -6.16 7.02
CA ARG A 94 -18.90 -6.67 6.93
C ARG A 94 -19.71 -5.93 5.85
N LEU A 95 -19.54 -4.62 5.73
CA LEU A 95 -20.22 -3.76 4.75
C LEU A 95 -19.72 -3.94 3.31
N ALA A 96 -18.55 -4.55 3.11
CA ALA A 96 -18.03 -4.84 1.78
C ALA A 96 -18.80 -5.97 1.06
N ASP A 97 -19.61 -6.74 1.79
CA ASP A 97 -20.45 -7.80 1.25
C ASP A 97 -21.66 -7.21 0.47
N PRO A 98 -21.70 -7.35 -0.87
CA PRO A 98 -22.77 -6.79 -1.68
C PRO A 98 -24.11 -7.51 -1.45
N ALA A 99 -24.09 -8.76 -0.98
CA ALA A 99 -25.28 -9.58 -0.70
C ALA A 99 -25.83 -9.38 0.72
N LEU A 100 -25.29 -8.42 1.48
CA LEU A 100 -25.72 -8.14 2.85
C LEU A 100 -27.18 -7.68 2.92
N GLU A 101 -27.97 -8.38 3.74
CA GLU A 101 -29.37 -8.04 4.02
C GLU A 101 -29.49 -6.59 4.52
N ALA A 102 -30.52 -5.86 4.09
CA ALA A 102 -30.71 -4.45 4.41
C ALA A 102 -30.73 -4.16 5.92
N SER A 103 -31.38 -5.02 6.73
CA SER A 103 -31.44 -4.93 8.19
C SER A 103 -30.06 -5.03 8.85
N THR A 104 -29.25 -5.99 8.38
CA THR A 104 -27.90 -6.24 8.88
C THR A 104 -26.93 -5.17 8.41
N ARG A 105 -27.11 -4.68 7.17
CA ARG A 105 -26.37 -3.51 6.64
C ARG A 105 -26.63 -2.27 7.49
N GLU A 106 -27.89 -2.01 7.83
CA GLU A 106 -28.26 -0.87 8.66
C GLU A 106 -27.61 -0.95 10.06
N ARG A 107 -27.61 -2.14 10.68
CA ARG A 107 -26.94 -2.40 11.96
C ARG A 107 -25.42 -2.17 11.86
N ALA A 108 -24.77 -2.68 10.82
CA ALA A 108 -23.33 -2.52 10.60
C ALA A 108 -22.94 -1.05 10.33
N GLU A 109 -23.73 -0.31 9.55
CA GLU A 109 -23.53 1.13 9.32
C GLU A 109 -23.70 1.94 10.61
N ARG A 110 -24.68 1.58 11.44
CA ARG A 110 -24.88 2.19 12.77
C ARG A 110 -23.69 1.93 13.69
N GLY A 111 -23.24 0.67 13.78
CA GLY A 111 -22.08 0.28 14.58
C GLY A 111 -20.79 0.98 14.15
N LEU A 112 -20.55 1.08 12.83
CA LEU A 112 -19.42 1.83 12.28
C LEU A 112 -19.46 3.31 12.67
N ALA A 113 -20.63 3.95 12.57
CA ALA A 113 -20.78 5.36 12.89
C ALA A 113 -20.50 5.65 14.38
N PHE A 114 -20.89 4.75 15.29
CA PHE A 114 -20.51 4.83 16.70
C PHE A 114 -19.04 4.55 16.96
N ALA A 115 -18.46 3.53 16.32
CA ALA A 115 -17.05 3.21 16.46
C ALA A 115 -16.15 4.37 16.00
N LEU A 116 -16.52 5.07 14.91
CA LEU A 116 -15.83 6.29 14.47
C LEU A 116 -15.94 7.43 15.49
N LEU A 117 -17.11 7.60 16.11
CA LEU A 117 -17.36 8.61 17.15
C LEU A 117 -16.53 8.33 18.42
N TRP A 118 -16.64 7.11 18.98
CA TRP A 118 -15.89 6.72 20.19
C TRP A 118 -14.39 6.64 19.95
N GLY A 119 -13.97 6.34 18.72
CA GLY A 119 -12.57 6.37 18.29
C GLY A 119 -12.01 7.78 18.03
N SER A 120 -12.75 8.85 18.30
CA SER A 120 -12.35 10.25 18.06
C SER A 120 -12.01 10.58 16.59
N ARG A 121 -12.56 9.81 15.63
CA ARG A 121 -12.43 10.05 14.18
C ARG A 121 -13.58 10.95 13.69
N PHE A 122 -13.66 12.15 14.27
CA PHE A 122 -14.83 13.01 14.15
C PHE A 122 -15.24 13.38 12.71
N PRO A 123 -14.33 13.72 11.76
CA PRO A 123 -14.73 14.04 10.39
C PRO A 123 -15.46 12.89 9.69
N GLU A 124 -14.97 11.65 9.88
CA GLU A 124 -15.59 10.45 9.29
C GLU A 124 -16.90 10.11 10.00
N ALA A 125 -16.97 10.29 11.33
CA ALA A 125 -18.20 10.13 12.10
C ALA A 125 -19.29 11.12 11.64
N VAL A 126 -18.94 12.39 11.38
CA VAL A 126 -19.87 13.40 10.85
C VAL A 126 -20.45 12.94 9.52
N THR A 127 -19.62 12.51 8.58
CA THR A 127 -20.10 12.02 7.27
C THR A 127 -21.01 10.81 7.41
N ALA A 128 -20.67 9.85 8.29
CA ALA A 128 -21.49 8.66 8.52
C ALA A 128 -22.86 9.01 9.13
N TRP A 129 -22.89 9.88 10.14
CA TRP A 129 -24.14 10.29 10.78
C TRP A 129 -25.01 11.20 9.89
N GLU A 130 -24.41 12.04 9.04
CA GLU A 130 -25.13 12.81 8.02
C GLU A 130 -25.79 11.92 6.96
N ALA A 131 -25.14 10.82 6.56
CA ALA A 131 -25.74 9.84 5.66
C ALA A 131 -26.96 9.17 6.32
N ARG A 132 -26.86 8.79 7.60
CA ARG A 132 -27.97 8.19 8.34
C ARG A 132 -29.13 9.17 8.57
N LEU A 133 -28.84 10.42 8.93
CA LEU A 133 -29.87 11.44 9.11
C LEU A 133 -30.57 11.82 7.80
N ARG A 134 -29.90 11.67 6.64
CA ARG A 134 -30.56 11.79 5.33
C ARG A 134 -31.51 10.63 5.04
N ALA A 135 -31.19 9.43 5.51
CA ALA A 135 -32.03 8.24 5.35
C ALA A 135 -33.24 8.25 6.30
N ASP A 136 -33.04 8.65 7.54
CA ASP A 136 -34.11 8.87 8.53
C ASP A 136 -33.97 10.24 9.20
N PRO A 137 -34.60 11.29 8.64
CA PRO A 137 -34.57 12.63 9.18
C PRO A 137 -35.21 12.78 10.56
N ALA A 138 -36.03 11.81 11.00
CA ALA A 138 -36.72 11.83 12.29
C ALA A 138 -35.91 11.15 13.42
N SER A 139 -34.78 10.51 13.11
CA SER A 139 -33.95 9.80 14.09
C SER A 139 -33.33 10.74 15.12
N ASP A 140 -33.87 10.75 16.34
CA ASP A 140 -33.30 11.51 17.46
C ASP A 140 -31.90 10.99 17.88
N GLU A 141 -31.64 9.69 17.70
CA GLU A 141 -30.33 9.08 17.90
C GLU A 141 -29.30 9.66 16.92
N ALA A 142 -29.61 9.67 15.62
CA ALA A 142 -28.70 10.19 14.60
C ALA A 142 -28.44 11.69 14.78
N ARG A 143 -29.46 12.48 15.16
CA ARG A 143 -29.28 13.91 15.48
C ARG A 143 -28.35 14.11 16.68
N LYS A 144 -28.53 13.35 17.76
CA LYS A 144 -27.69 13.44 18.95
C LYS A 144 -26.25 13.02 18.65
N ALA A 145 -26.06 11.89 17.98
CA ALA A 145 -24.74 11.37 17.64
C ALA A 145 -23.99 12.26 16.62
N LEU A 146 -24.70 12.84 15.64
CA LEU A 146 -24.13 13.85 14.73
C LEU A 146 -23.72 15.11 15.49
N SER A 147 -24.54 15.58 16.43
CA SER A 147 -24.21 16.71 17.30
C SER A 147 -22.94 16.41 18.13
N ASP A 148 -22.82 15.21 18.71
CA ASP A 148 -21.61 14.78 19.45
C ASP A 148 -20.36 14.73 18.54
N ALA A 149 -20.49 14.21 17.32
CA ALA A 149 -19.40 14.18 16.35
C ALA A 149 -18.95 15.59 15.94
N LEU A 150 -19.90 16.51 15.71
CA LEU A 150 -19.63 17.90 15.37
C LEU A 150 -18.97 18.66 16.53
N VAL A 151 -19.38 18.42 17.78
CA VAL A 151 -18.74 19.00 18.98
C VAL A 151 -17.31 18.48 19.14
N GLY A 152 -17.09 17.18 18.98
CA GLY A 152 -15.75 16.59 19.03
C GLY A 152 -14.82 17.18 17.96
N ALA A 153 -15.33 17.31 16.73
CA ALA A 153 -14.62 18.00 15.65
C ALA A 153 -14.33 19.46 16.04
N ALA A 154 -15.33 20.22 16.51
CA ALA A 154 -15.20 21.63 16.87
C ALA A 154 -14.12 21.87 17.93
N ARG A 155 -14.05 21.01 18.96
CA ARG A 155 -13.02 21.08 20.01
C ARG A 155 -11.63 20.81 19.45
N GLN A 156 -11.48 19.79 18.58
CA GLN A 156 -10.20 19.48 17.94
C GLN A 156 -9.73 20.62 17.02
N THR A 157 -10.63 21.32 16.33
CA THR A 157 -10.29 22.50 15.52
C THR A 157 -9.96 23.72 16.40
N ALA A 158 -10.64 23.88 17.53
CA ALA A 158 -10.35 24.95 18.50
C ALA A 158 -8.96 24.80 19.14
N GLU A 159 -8.53 23.57 19.45
CA GLU A 159 -7.17 23.30 19.94
C GLU A 159 -6.08 23.73 18.93
N ARG A 160 -6.40 23.75 17.64
CA ARG A 160 -5.52 24.24 16.56
C ARG A 160 -5.63 25.74 16.32
N SER A 161 -6.35 26.47 17.18
CA SER A 161 -6.60 27.92 17.08
C SER A 161 -7.41 28.34 15.82
N GLU A 162 -8.15 27.43 15.20
CA GLU A 162 -9.02 27.71 14.05
C GLU A 162 -10.44 28.12 14.51
N ASN A 163 -10.53 29.19 15.31
CA ASN A 163 -11.74 29.54 16.07
C ASN A 163 -12.99 29.81 15.19
N ALA A 164 -12.81 30.33 13.96
CA ALA A 164 -13.92 30.54 13.02
C ALA A 164 -14.53 29.22 12.51
N ASN A 165 -13.69 28.22 12.24
CA ASN A 165 -14.13 26.89 11.82
C ASN A 165 -14.78 26.15 13.00
N ALA A 166 -14.21 26.26 14.20
CA ALA A 166 -14.78 25.71 15.42
C ALA A 166 -16.17 26.31 15.73
N ALA A 167 -16.33 27.63 15.63
CA ALA A 167 -17.61 28.31 15.82
C ALA A 167 -18.67 27.83 14.82
N SER A 168 -18.31 27.66 13.55
CA SER A 168 -19.22 27.11 12.53
C SER A 168 -19.67 25.69 12.85
N LEU A 169 -18.76 24.84 13.34
CA LEU A 169 -19.10 23.46 13.74
C LEU A 169 -20.01 23.41 14.97
N PHE A 170 -19.78 24.27 15.97
CA PHE A 170 -20.68 24.39 17.13
C PHE A 170 -22.07 24.90 16.74
N ALA A 171 -22.16 25.87 15.83
CA ALA A 171 -23.45 26.35 15.31
C ALA A 171 -24.24 25.19 14.65
N ARG A 172 -23.57 24.41 13.79
CA ARG A 172 -24.18 23.23 13.16
C ARG A 172 -24.57 22.15 14.17
N ALA A 173 -23.78 21.94 15.23
CA ALA A 173 -24.11 20.98 16.28
C ALA A 173 -25.39 21.36 17.04
N ILE A 174 -25.61 22.66 17.27
CA ILE A 174 -26.81 23.22 17.90
C ILE A 174 -28.01 23.15 16.95
N GLU A 175 -27.83 23.47 15.67
CA GLU A 175 -28.89 23.32 14.66
C GLU A 175 -29.37 21.87 14.53
N THR A 176 -28.44 20.92 14.62
CA THR A 176 -28.74 19.48 14.52
C THR A 176 -29.47 18.95 15.76
N ALA A 177 -29.13 19.44 16.95
CA ALA A 177 -29.75 19.05 18.22
C ALA A 177 -30.11 20.29 19.07
N PRO A 178 -31.21 20.99 18.76
CA PRO A 178 -31.60 22.24 19.43
C PRO A 178 -31.76 22.12 20.95
N GLN A 179 -32.14 20.94 21.44
CA GLN A 179 -32.24 20.61 22.87
C GLN A 179 -30.90 20.73 23.62
N ARG A 180 -29.77 20.66 22.92
CA ARG A 180 -28.41 20.82 23.49
C ARG A 180 -27.90 22.25 23.45
N ARG A 181 -28.69 23.19 22.96
CA ARG A 181 -28.29 24.60 22.82
C ARG A 181 -27.73 25.15 24.13
N GLN A 182 -28.41 24.93 25.26
CA GLN A 182 -27.95 25.42 26.57
C GLN A 182 -26.62 24.81 27.01
N GLU A 183 -26.38 23.54 26.70
CA GLU A 183 -25.13 22.83 27.00
C GLU A 183 -23.95 23.41 26.20
N LEU A 184 -24.15 23.68 24.91
CA LEU A 184 -23.09 24.04 23.96
C LEU A 184 -22.85 25.55 23.80
N LEU A 185 -23.79 26.38 24.26
CA LEU A 185 -23.74 27.84 24.16
C LEU A 185 -22.45 28.47 24.74
N PRO A 186 -21.93 28.04 25.91
CA PRO A 186 -20.68 28.58 26.45
C PRO A 186 -19.49 28.45 25.49
N GLU A 187 -19.26 27.26 24.95
CA GLU A 187 -18.15 26.99 24.04
C GLU A 187 -18.37 27.66 22.69
N PHE A 188 -19.60 27.68 22.19
CA PHE A 188 -19.95 28.40 20.97
C PHE A 188 -19.70 29.91 21.08
N ALA A 189 -20.06 30.53 22.21
CA ALA A 189 -19.83 31.94 22.47
C ALA A 189 -18.32 32.28 22.56
N ASP A 190 -17.53 31.45 23.24
CA ASP A 190 -16.06 31.58 23.32
C ASP A 190 -15.44 31.54 21.91
N GLN A 191 -15.76 30.51 21.11
CA GLN A 191 -15.20 30.38 19.76
C GLN A 191 -15.63 31.53 18.83
N THR A 192 -16.87 32.01 18.96
CA THR A 192 -17.38 33.15 18.17
C THR A 192 -16.65 34.46 18.51
N ALA A 193 -16.35 34.68 19.80
CA ALA A 193 -15.58 35.83 20.24
C ALA A 193 -14.14 35.78 19.72
N TYR A 194 -13.46 34.63 19.84
CA TYR A 194 -12.09 34.42 19.36
C TYR A 194 -11.96 34.36 17.83
N ALA A 195 -13.05 34.09 17.10
CA ALA A 195 -13.13 34.18 15.65
C ALA A 195 -13.16 35.63 15.11
N GLY A 196 -13.09 36.63 15.99
CA GLY A 196 -13.14 38.05 15.60
C GLY A 196 -14.57 38.56 15.34
N GLN A 197 -15.59 37.88 15.87
CA GLN A 197 -17.00 38.27 15.75
C GLN A 197 -17.63 38.63 17.12
N PRO A 198 -17.04 39.55 17.90
CA PRO A 198 -17.43 39.80 19.29
C PRO A 198 -18.87 40.34 19.43
N ALA A 199 -19.37 41.08 18.43
CA ALA A 199 -20.75 41.59 18.45
C ALA A 199 -21.80 40.45 18.38
N GLN A 200 -21.47 39.34 17.72
CA GLN A 200 -22.33 38.16 17.63
C GLN A 200 -22.22 37.26 18.88
N ALA A 201 -21.08 37.28 19.56
CA ALA A 201 -20.86 36.53 20.81
C ALA A 201 -21.64 37.09 22.02
N VAL A 202 -21.83 38.41 22.09
CA VAL A 202 -22.54 39.09 23.20
C VAL A 202 -23.93 38.52 23.51
N PRO A 203 -24.86 38.36 22.54
CA PRO A 203 -26.17 37.76 22.81
C PRO A 203 -26.06 36.28 23.22
N LEU A 204 -25.08 35.53 22.70
CA LEU A 204 -24.86 34.13 23.05
C LEU A 204 -24.42 33.97 24.51
N TYR A 205 -23.49 34.80 24.98
CA TYR A 205 -23.09 34.82 26.38
C TYR A 205 -24.25 35.20 27.31
N ARG A 206 -25.06 36.20 26.93
CA ARG A 206 -26.25 36.57 27.72
C ARG A 206 -27.27 35.44 27.79
N GLU A 207 -27.42 34.68 26.70
CA GLU A 207 -28.29 33.51 26.65
C GLU A 207 -27.76 32.39 27.56
N ALA A 208 -26.46 32.06 27.45
CA ALA A 208 -25.80 31.04 28.29
C ALA A 208 -25.91 31.34 29.79
N MET A 209 -25.94 32.63 30.16
CA MET A 209 -26.05 33.08 31.55
C MET A 209 -27.49 33.07 32.10
N ARG A 210 -28.52 32.78 31.29
CA ARG A 210 -29.91 32.63 31.79
C ARG A 210 -30.11 31.34 32.56
N ASP A 211 -29.25 30.34 32.36
CA ASP A 211 -29.23 29.13 33.16
C ASP A 211 -28.53 29.39 34.50
N GLY A 212 -29.33 29.78 35.50
CA GLY A 212 -28.86 30.07 36.86
C GLY A 212 -28.38 28.83 37.63
N SER A 213 -28.51 27.62 37.07
CA SER A 213 -28.08 26.38 37.71
C SER A 213 -26.59 26.05 37.50
N LEU A 214 -25.89 26.81 36.65
CA LEU A 214 -24.48 26.59 36.36
C LEU A 214 -23.61 26.85 37.61
N PRO A 215 -22.58 26.02 37.89
CA PRO A 215 -21.65 26.25 39.00
C PRO A 215 -21.02 27.65 38.94
N GLU A 216 -20.75 28.24 40.12
CA GLU A 216 -20.30 29.63 40.23
C GLU A 216 -19.00 29.91 39.43
N ASP A 217 -18.08 28.94 39.35
CA ASP A 217 -16.87 29.02 38.53
C ASP A 217 -17.18 29.18 37.04
N ARG A 218 -18.16 28.44 36.53
CA ARG A 218 -18.59 28.50 35.14
C ARG A 218 -19.31 29.81 34.85
N GLN A 219 -20.11 30.31 35.79
CA GLN A 219 -20.74 31.63 35.70
C GLN A 219 -19.69 32.76 35.71
N ARG A 220 -18.64 32.67 36.54
CA ARG A 220 -17.52 33.62 36.56
C ARG A 220 -16.80 33.66 35.21
N ARG A 221 -16.52 32.50 34.61
CA ARG A 221 -15.91 32.40 33.27
C ARG A 221 -16.78 33.06 32.19
N LEU A 222 -18.09 32.80 32.19
CA LEU A 222 -19.04 33.40 31.24
C LEU A 222 -19.16 34.93 31.40
N ARG A 223 -19.19 35.44 32.64
CA ARG A 223 -19.17 36.89 32.93
C ARG A 223 -17.93 37.55 32.37
N ARG A 224 -16.77 36.93 32.55
CA ARG A 224 -15.50 37.39 31.98
C ARG A 224 -15.55 37.39 30.44
N GLY A 225 -15.99 36.30 29.81
CA GLY A 225 -16.16 36.20 28.35
C GLY A 225 -17.08 37.28 27.77
N LEU A 226 -18.25 37.51 28.39
CA LEU A 226 -19.18 38.58 28.01
C LEU A 226 -18.55 39.96 28.11
N ALA A 227 -17.80 40.23 29.17
CA ALA A 227 -17.17 41.51 29.41
C ALA A 227 -16.13 41.86 28.32
N PHE A 228 -15.33 40.87 27.90
CA PHE A 228 -14.40 41.02 26.78
C PHE A 228 -15.09 41.08 25.41
N ALA A 229 -16.17 40.33 25.20
CA ALA A 229 -16.95 40.44 23.97
C ALA A 229 -17.61 41.84 23.82
N LEU A 230 -18.06 42.45 24.91
CA LEU A 230 -18.55 43.83 24.93
C LEU A 230 -17.44 44.84 24.62
N LEU A 231 -16.23 44.61 25.15
CA LEU A 231 -15.06 45.43 24.86
C LEU A 231 -14.66 45.34 23.38
N TRP A 232 -14.50 44.14 22.84
CA TRP A 232 -14.09 43.91 21.45
C TRP A 232 -15.15 44.32 20.43
N SER A 233 -16.43 44.33 20.81
CA SER A 233 -17.53 44.83 19.95
C SER A 233 -17.71 46.35 20.00
N GLY A 234 -16.91 47.07 20.80
CA GLY A 234 -16.96 48.53 20.89
C GLY A 234 -18.10 49.10 21.73
N GLN A 235 -18.79 48.26 22.52
CA GLN A 235 -19.84 48.68 23.47
C GLN A 235 -19.19 49.10 24.80
N PHE A 236 -18.32 50.10 24.73
CA PHE A 236 -17.45 50.48 25.85
C PHE A 236 -18.18 50.79 27.16
N PRO A 237 -19.33 51.51 27.19
CA PRO A 237 -20.04 51.77 28.45
C PRO A 237 -20.51 50.49 29.15
N ALA A 238 -21.07 49.54 28.39
CA ALA A 238 -21.51 48.25 28.93
C ALA A 238 -20.31 47.35 29.31
N ALA A 239 -19.21 47.44 28.56
CA ALA A 239 -17.97 46.73 28.87
C ALA A 239 -17.34 47.21 30.19
N VAL A 240 -17.36 48.52 30.47
CA VAL A 240 -16.86 49.08 31.75
C VAL A 240 -17.63 48.48 32.93
N THR A 241 -18.96 48.52 32.90
CA THR A 241 -19.79 47.95 33.98
C THR A 241 -19.55 46.46 34.18
N ALA A 242 -19.45 45.69 33.08
CA ALA A 242 -19.22 44.26 33.15
C ALA A 242 -17.80 43.89 33.63
N LEU A 243 -16.78 44.66 33.25
CA LEU A 243 -15.39 44.42 33.66
C LEU A 243 -15.12 44.86 35.12
N GLU A 244 -15.80 45.90 35.61
CA GLU A 244 -15.77 46.28 37.03
C GLU A 244 -16.29 45.16 37.93
N GLU A 245 -17.36 44.50 37.50
CA GLU A 245 -17.92 43.34 38.19
C GLU A 245 -16.93 42.17 38.25
N VAL A 246 -16.28 41.86 37.12
CA VAL A 246 -15.29 40.78 37.03
C VAL A 246 -14.06 41.08 37.91
N VAL A 247 -13.54 42.31 37.88
CA VAL A 247 -12.40 42.73 38.71
C VAL A 247 -12.77 42.72 40.20
N ARG A 248 -14.01 43.06 40.56
CA ARG A 248 -14.47 42.99 41.95
C ARG A 248 -14.56 41.56 42.48
N GLN A 249 -14.92 40.60 41.64
CA GLN A 249 -15.00 39.18 42.01
C GLN A 249 -13.62 38.48 41.95
N ALA A 250 -12.71 38.95 41.10
CA ALA A 250 -11.35 38.42 40.95
C ALA A 250 -10.33 39.57 40.83
N PRO A 251 -9.90 40.17 41.96
CA PRO A 251 -9.02 41.35 41.97
C PRO A 251 -7.65 41.12 41.30
N ASP A 252 -7.17 39.88 41.35
CA ASP A 252 -5.87 39.48 40.83
C ASP A 252 -5.89 39.21 39.31
N ASP A 253 -7.05 39.22 38.65
CA ASP A 253 -7.17 39.01 37.20
C ASP A 253 -6.60 40.22 36.43
N ALA A 254 -5.31 40.12 36.08
CA ALA A 254 -4.57 41.16 35.38
C ALA A 254 -5.18 41.47 33.99
N GLN A 255 -5.76 40.48 33.31
CA GLN A 255 -6.40 40.69 32.02
C GLN A 255 -7.68 41.52 32.17
N ALA A 256 -8.51 41.21 33.18
CA ALA A 256 -9.74 41.97 33.42
C ALA A 256 -9.46 43.43 33.80
N ARG A 257 -8.40 43.69 34.59
CA ARG A 257 -7.97 45.07 34.93
C ARG A 257 -7.50 45.85 33.70
N GLN A 258 -6.70 45.22 32.84
CA GLN A 258 -6.27 45.83 31.59
C GLN A 258 -7.47 46.12 30.68
N GLY A 259 -8.37 45.14 30.51
CA GLY A 259 -9.59 45.32 29.73
C GLY A 259 -10.46 46.47 30.26
N LEU A 260 -10.55 46.65 31.58
CA LEU A 260 -11.32 47.75 32.18
C LEU A 260 -10.72 49.12 31.85
N ALA A 261 -9.39 49.25 31.85
CA ALA A 261 -8.70 50.45 31.42
C ALA A 261 -8.98 50.75 29.93
N ASP A 262 -8.91 49.73 29.08
CA ASP A 262 -9.18 49.84 27.65
C ASP A 262 -10.65 50.24 27.35
N ALA A 263 -11.59 49.69 28.13
CA ALA A 263 -13.01 50.02 28.04
C ALA A 263 -13.28 51.49 28.42
N ARG A 264 -12.70 51.97 29.52
CA ARG A 264 -12.85 53.38 29.96
C ARG A 264 -12.28 54.36 28.92
N ALA A 265 -11.12 54.05 28.36
CA ALA A 265 -10.53 54.82 27.27
C ALA A 265 -11.37 54.80 25.97
N GLY A 266 -12.17 53.74 25.75
CA GLY A 266 -13.14 53.66 24.66
C GLY A 266 -14.36 54.56 24.85
N VAL A 267 -14.91 54.65 26.07
CA VAL A 267 -16.06 55.55 26.40
C VAL A 267 -15.71 57.01 26.15
N THR A 268 -14.51 57.44 26.58
CA THR A 268 -14.03 58.82 26.38
C THR A 268 -13.93 59.19 24.89
N ARG A 269 -13.66 58.21 24.02
CA ARG A 269 -13.59 58.42 22.56
C ARG A 269 -14.96 58.50 21.87
N GLN A 270 -16.01 57.88 22.44
CA GLN A 270 -17.37 57.88 21.86
C GLN A 270 -18.22 59.09 22.26
N ALA A 271 -17.87 59.83 23.32
CA ALA A 271 -18.66 60.93 23.86
C ALA A 271 -18.43 62.31 23.19
N ALA A 272 -17.69 62.39 22.07
CA ALA A 272 -17.43 63.65 21.37
C ALA A 272 -18.54 63.95 20.34
N PRO A 273 -19.36 65.02 20.50
CA PRO A 273 -20.43 65.35 19.57
C PRO A 273 -19.88 65.91 18.25
N ALA A 274 -20.48 65.48 17.14
CA ALA A 274 -20.32 66.08 15.82
C ALA A 274 -21.18 67.35 15.71
N THR A 275 -20.56 68.51 15.51
CA THR A 275 -21.27 69.77 15.24
C THR A 275 -21.40 70.04 13.73
N PRO A 276 -22.55 70.58 13.26
CA PRO A 276 -22.82 70.84 11.85
C PRO A 276 -22.21 72.17 11.37
N ASN A 277 -21.95 72.22 10.07
CA ASN A 277 -21.60 73.41 9.28
C ASN A 277 -22.27 74.71 9.75
N ALA A 278 -21.45 75.70 10.11
CA ALA A 278 -21.84 77.09 10.20
C ALA A 278 -21.50 77.81 8.89
N GLN A 279 -22.52 78.44 8.32
CA GLN A 279 -22.52 79.18 7.08
C GLN A 279 -21.56 80.38 7.14
N ALA A 280 -20.83 80.59 6.04
CA ALA A 280 -20.00 81.76 5.81
C ALA A 280 -20.86 83.00 5.56
N THR A 281 -20.64 84.06 6.34
CA THR A 281 -21.05 85.43 6.01
C THR A 281 -19.89 86.16 5.32
N PRO A 282 -20.15 86.98 4.28
CA PRO A 282 -19.09 87.70 3.57
C PRO A 282 -18.64 88.93 4.37
N ALA A 283 -17.31 89.08 4.51
CA ALA A 283 -16.68 90.25 5.10
C ALA A 283 -16.69 91.46 4.13
N PRO A 284 -16.73 92.71 4.65
CA PRO A 284 -16.91 93.93 3.85
C PRO A 284 -15.63 94.39 3.15
N ALA A 285 -15.80 95.18 2.08
CA ALA A 285 -14.76 95.70 1.19
C ALA A 285 -13.67 96.53 1.91
N PRO A 286 -12.38 96.45 1.47
CA PRO A 286 -11.28 97.09 2.16
C PRO A 286 -11.15 98.59 1.83
N ALA A 287 -10.76 99.35 2.85
CA ALA A 287 -10.33 100.74 2.76
C ALA A 287 -9.03 100.89 1.95
N ALA A 288 -8.80 102.09 1.39
CA ALA A 288 -7.64 102.43 0.57
C ALA A 288 -6.30 102.13 1.29
N PRO A 289 -5.27 101.61 0.59
CA PRO A 289 -4.02 101.14 1.19
C PRO A 289 -3.18 102.29 1.77
N ALA A 290 -2.69 102.11 2.99
CA ALA A 290 -1.91 103.12 3.72
C ALA A 290 -0.41 103.15 3.38
N SER A 291 0.11 102.22 2.54
CA SER A 291 1.53 102.18 2.13
C SER A 291 1.76 101.47 0.77
N PRO A 292 2.92 101.68 0.10
CA PRO A 292 3.30 100.94 -1.11
C PRO A 292 3.42 99.42 -0.92
N ALA A 293 3.80 98.97 0.29
CA ALA A 293 3.85 97.56 0.63
C ALA A 293 2.43 96.96 0.72
N ASP A 294 1.45 97.70 1.28
CA ASP A 294 0.05 97.25 1.33
C ASP A 294 -0.61 97.21 -0.05
N ALA A 295 -0.22 98.11 -0.96
CA ALA A 295 -0.65 98.07 -2.36
C ALA A 295 -0.10 96.83 -3.09
N ALA A 296 1.17 96.46 -2.84
CA ALA A 296 1.76 95.24 -3.40
C ALA A 296 1.10 93.97 -2.85
N ILE A 297 0.71 93.94 -1.57
CA ILE A 297 -0.05 92.84 -0.96
C ILE A 297 -1.45 92.71 -1.58
N ALA A 298 -2.16 93.83 -1.77
CA ALA A 298 -3.47 93.83 -2.40
C ALA A 298 -3.41 93.30 -3.85
N ALA A 299 -2.42 93.75 -4.62
CA ALA A 299 -2.17 93.25 -5.98
C ALA A 299 -1.77 91.76 -5.98
N ALA A 300 -0.96 91.31 -5.02
CA ALA A 300 -0.59 89.91 -4.87
C ALA A 300 -1.81 89.02 -4.58
N ARG A 301 -2.72 89.46 -3.70
CA ARG A 301 -3.98 88.77 -3.40
C ARG A 301 -4.92 88.73 -4.60
N GLU A 302 -4.96 89.80 -5.39
CA GLU A 302 -5.74 89.84 -6.63
C GLU A 302 -5.19 88.87 -7.68
N ALA A 303 -3.87 88.86 -7.87
CA ALA A 303 -3.18 87.90 -8.74
C ALA A 303 -3.41 86.44 -8.29
N ALA A 304 -3.35 86.17 -6.98
CA ALA A 304 -3.69 84.88 -6.41
C ALA A 304 -5.17 84.51 -6.64
N GLY A 305 -6.09 85.45 -6.51
CA GLY A 305 -7.52 85.27 -6.80
C GLY A 305 -7.82 84.93 -8.26
N ARG A 306 -6.95 85.35 -9.20
CA ARG A 306 -7.00 84.96 -10.62
C ARG A 306 -6.25 83.67 -10.94
N GLY A 307 -5.60 83.03 -9.96
CA GLY A 307 -4.77 81.83 -10.16
C GLY A 307 -3.39 82.10 -10.77
N ALA A 308 -2.94 83.36 -10.83
CA ALA A 308 -1.63 83.74 -11.36
C ALA A 308 -0.52 83.60 -10.29
N ASN A 309 -0.30 82.36 -9.82
CA ASN A 309 0.50 82.09 -8.61
C ASN A 309 1.95 82.60 -8.69
N LYS A 310 2.62 82.52 -9.84
CA LYS A 310 4.00 83.04 -10.03
C LYS A 310 4.07 84.58 -9.95
N GLU A 311 3.06 85.25 -10.47
CA GLU A 311 2.93 86.70 -10.39
C GLU A 311 2.65 87.12 -8.94
N ALA A 312 1.75 86.41 -8.26
CA ALA A 312 1.46 86.62 -6.84
C ALA A 312 2.68 86.40 -5.94
N VAL A 313 3.51 85.37 -6.17
CA VAL A 313 4.81 85.15 -5.49
C VAL A 313 5.71 86.38 -5.67
N SER A 314 5.85 86.87 -6.89
CA SER A 314 6.72 88.02 -7.21
C SER A 314 6.23 89.31 -6.52
N LEU A 315 4.92 89.52 -6.46
CA LEU A 315 4.30 90.67 -5.81
C LEU A 315 4.39 90.58 -4.27
N PHE A 316 4.26 89.38 -3.69
CA PHE A 316 4.51 89.16 -2.26
C PHE A 316 5.99 89.34 -1.89
N GLU A 317 6.93 88.88 -2.71
CA GLU A 317 8.37 89.12 -2.52
C GLU A 317 8.69 90.62 -2.60
N ARG A 318 8.04 91.34 -3.52
CA ARG A 318 8.12 92.81 -3.60
C ARG A 318 7.54 93.51 -2.37
N ALA A 319 6.44 93.01 -1.81
CA ALA A 319 5.89 93.54 -0.56
C ALA A 319 6.85 93.32 0.62
N ILE A 320 7.47 92.15 0.71
CA ILE A 320 8.45 91.79 1.74
C ILE A 320 9.74 92.61 1.61
N SER A 321 10.16 92.95 0.38
CA SER A 321 11.35 93.78 0.16
C SER A 321 11.12 95.26 0.48
N LEU A 322 9.89 95.76 0.27
CA LEU A 322 9.49 97.13 0.62
C LEU A 322 9.28 97.32 2.13
N ASP A 323 8.80 96.29 2.82
CA ASP A 323 8.69 96.25 4.28
C ASP A 323 8.94 94.84 4.82
N PRO A 324 10.15 94.55 5.34
CA PRO A 324 10.49 93.24 5.89
C PRO A 324 9.57 92.79 7.04
N ALA A 325 8.93 93.72 7.77
CA ALA A 325 8.00 93.37 8.84
C ALA A 325 6.70 92.74 8.30
N LYS A 326 6.35 92.97 7.02
CA LYS A 326 5.19 92.35 6.37
C LYS A 326 5.34 90.85 6.17
N ARG A 327 6.57 90.30 6.10
CA ARG A 327 6.81 88.85 6.03
C ARG A 327 6.12 88.08 7.16
N GLY A 328 6.05 88.70 8.34
CA GLY A 328 5.18 88.29 9.42
C GLY A 328 3.73 88.18 8.95
N GLN A 329 3.14 89.30 8.56
CA GLN A 329 1.71 89.41 8.28
C GLN A 329 1.20 88.56 7.11
N ILE A 330 2.00 88.36 6.05
CA ILE A 330 1.57 87.67 4.81
C ILE A 330 2.22 86.30 4.58
N GLY A 331 3.01 85.80 5.54
CA GLY A 331 3.85 84.60 5.36
C GLY A 331 3.09 83.34 4.91
N ARG A 332 1.85 83.13 5.37
CA ARG A 332 1.02 82.00 4.96
C ARG A 332 0.58 82.10 3.50
N GLU A 333 0.03 83.25 3.12
CA GLU A 333 -0.44 83.50 1.75
C GLU A 333 0.71 83.41 0.75
N TYR A 334 1.88 83.96 1.11
CA TYR A 334 3.11 83.82 0.33
C TYR A 334 3.53 82.35 0.16
N ALA A 335 3.52 81.57 1.23
CA ALA A 335 3.85 80.15 1.19
C ALA A 335 2.86 79.33 0.35
N ASP A 336 1.57 79.66 0.38
CA ASP A 336 0.55 79.04 -0.49
C ASP A 336 0.89 79.29 -1.96
N GLN A 337 1.20 80.54 -2.32
CA GLN A 337 1.54 80.87 -3.70
C GLN A 337 2.85 80.20 -4.16
N LEU A 338 3.85 80.06 -3.29
CA LEU A 338 5.07 79.28 -3.58
C LEU A 338 4.77 77.80 -3.82
N ALA A 339 3.86 77.21 -3.04
CA ALA A 339 3.47 75.82 -3.23
C ALA A 339 2.70 75.63 -4.55
N TYR A 340 1.74 76.51 -4.85
CA TYR A 340 0.94 76.46 -6.06
C TYR A 340 1.68 76.94 -7.34
N SER A 341 2.81 77.64 -7.21
CA SER A 341 3.66 78.03 -8.35
C SER A 341 4.57 76.90 -8.86
N GLY A 342 4.60 75.76 -8.16
CA GLY A 342 5.47 74.63 -8.45
C GLY A 342 6.77 74.62 -7.63
N GLU A 343 6.89 75.44 -6.58
CA GLU A 343 8.07 75.52 -5.71
C GLU A 343 7.78 75.09 -4.25
N PRO A 344 7.15 73.92 -4.01
CA PRO A 344 6.73 73.50 -2.67
C PRO A 344 7.89 73.33 -1.68
N GLY A 345 9.10 73.02 -2.16
CA GLY A 345 10.30 72.96 -1.32
C GLY A 345 10.68 74.30 -0.68
N ARG A 346 10.44 75.43 -1.37
CA ARG A 346 10.63 76.79 -0.82
C ARG A 346 9.50 77.19 0.12
N ALA A 347 8.31 76.64 -0.06
CA ALA A 347 7.16 76.91 0.79
C ALA A 347 7.28 76.27 2.19
N VAL A 348 7.82 75.05 2.30
CA VAL A 348 7.99 74.31 3.58
C VAL A 348 8.65 75.13 4.71
N PRO A 349 9.82 75.77 4.52
CA PRO A 349 10.45 76.56 5.59
C PRO A 349 9.60 77.79 5.98
N VAL A 350 8.89 78.40 5.02
CA VAL A 350 8.01 79.55 5.27
C VAL A 350 6.77 79.14 6.08
N TYR A 351 6.17 77.99 5.80
CA TYR A 351 5.08 77.46 6.64
C TYR A 351 5.53 77.14 8.07
N ARG A 352 6.73 76.56 8.23
CA ARG A 352 7.30 76.31 9.57
C ARG A 352 7.55 77.62 10.33
N GLU A 353 8.02 78.66 9.64
CA GLU A 353 8.19 80.01 10.18
C GLU A 353 6.84 80.57 10.67
N VAL A 354 5.77 80.45 9.88
CA VAL A 354 4.41 80.86 10.25
C VAL A 354 3.91 80.11 11.50
N LEU A 355 4.11 78.79 11.56
CA LEU A 355 3.67 77.93 12.67
C LEU A 355 4.48 78.12 13.95
N SER A 356 5.67 78.71 13.89
CA SER A 356 6.53 79.00 15.06
C SER A 356 6.07 80.19 15.91
N ARG A 357 5.07 80.95 15.45
CA ARG A 357 4.59 82.17 16.11
C ARG A 357 3.76 81.84 17.35
N ARG A 358 4.03 82.56 18.45
CA ARG A 358 3.39 82.35 19.76
C ARG A 358 1.89 82.61 19.73
N GLU A 359 1.43 83.63 19.01
CA GLU A 359 0.03 84.09 18.99
C GLU A 359 -0.62 83.87 17.61
N LEU A 360 -0.60 82.64 17.10
CA LEU A 360 -1.32 82.29 15.86
C LEU A 360 -2.71 81.72 16.20
N PRO A 361 -3.81 82.33 15.71
CA PRO A 361 -5.17 81.82 15.91
C PRO A 361 -5.34 80.38 15.46
N ASP A 362 -6.15 79.59 16.18
CA ASP A 362 -6.34 78.16 15.89
C ASP A 362 -6.82 77.85 14.46
N PRO A 363 -7.76 78.60 13.84
CA PRO A 363 -8.16 78.37 12.45
C PRO A 363 -7.03 78.58 11.45
N GLU A 364 -6.21 79.62 11.64
CA GLU A 364 -5.05 79.91 10.79
C GLU A 364 -3.95 78.86 10.97
N ARG A 365 -3.74 78.40 12.21
CA ARG A 365 -2.81 77.31 12.53
C ARG A 365 -3.23 76.01 11.84
N GLN A 366 -4.52 75.66 11.85
CA GLN A 366 -5.05 74.48 11.16
C GLN A 366 -4.87 74.58 9.65
N GLN A 367 -5.15 75.74 9.06
CA GLN A 367 -4.97 75.98 7.62
C GLN A 367 -3.50 75.91 7.20
N ALA A 368 -2.59 76.52 7.97
CA ALA A 368 -1.15 76.47 7.73
C ALA A 368 -0.57 75.04 7.89
N ASN A 369 -1.06 74.26 8.86
CA ASN A 369 -0.67 72.85 9.03
C ASN A 369 -1.06 72.00 7.82
N ARG A 370 -2.27 72.18 7.26
CA ARG A 370 -2.69 71.48 6.02
C ARG A 370 -1.85 71.88 4.83
N ALA A 371 -1.62 73.18 4.65
CA ALA A 371 -0.85 73.70 3.53
C ALA A 371 0.63 73.22 3.58
N LEU A 372 1.21 73.14 4.77
CA LEU A 372 2.52 72.51 4.99
C LEU A 372 2.51 71.03 4.63
N ALA A 373 1.49 70.26 5.04
CA ALA A 373 1.40 68.83 4.74
C ALA A 373 1.30 68.55 3.22
N PHE A 374 0.57 69.38 2.47
CA PHE A 374 0.56 69.33 1.00
C PHE A 374 1.92 69.72 0.38
N ALA A 375 2.57 70.76 0.88
CA ALA A 375 3.90 71.17 0.39
C ALA A 375 4.97 70.08 0.63
N LEU A 376 4.90 69.37 1.77
CA LEU A 376 5.77 68.22 2.05
C LEU A 376 5.52 67.06 1.08
N LEU A 377 4.25 66.78 0.75
CA LEU A 377 3.87 65.77 -0.23
C LEU A 377 4.39 66.11 -1.63
N TRP A 378 4.15 67.34 -2.12
CA TRP A 378 4.59 67.77 -3.46
C TRP A 378 6.10 67.90 -3.60
N SER A 379 6.83 68.11 -2.49
CA SER A 379 8.30 68.08 -2.47
C SER A 379 8.90 66.67 -2.27
N SER A 380 8.08 65.60 -2.37
CA SER A 380 8.49 64.20 -2.21
C SER A 380 9.10 63.86 -0.83
N GLN A 381 8.83 64.66 0.20
CA GLN A 381 9.24 64.41 1.59
C GLN A 381 8.20 63.52 2.30
N PHE A 382 7.98 62.31 1.76
CA PHE A 382 6.82 61.48 2.10
C PHE A 382 6.68 61.14 3.58
N GLN A 383 7.77 60.85 4.30
CA GLN A 383 7.70 60.54 5.73
C GLN A 383 7.21 61.75 6.55
N GLN A 384 7.76 62.93 6.28
CA GLN A 384 7.34 64.17 6.95
C GLN A 384 5.89 64.54 6.58
N ALA A 385 5.48 64.25 5.34
CA ALA A 385 4.09 64.42 4.91
C ALA A 385 3.14 63.45 5.64
N ILE A 386 3.52 62.17 5.80
CA ILE A 386 2.77 61.17 6.58
C ILE A 386 2.59 61.66 8.02
N ASP A 387 3.66 62.09 8.69
CA ASP A 387 3.62 62.55 10.07
C ASP A 387 2.71 63.79 10.23
N ALA A 388 2.78 64.73 9.27
CA ALA A 388 1.94 65.93 9.26
C ALA A 388 0.45 65.61 9.04
N TRP A 389 0.13 64.70 8.12
CA TRP A 389 -1.25 64.28 7.85
C TRP A 389 -1.83 63.41 8.98
N ASP A 390 -1.04 62.54 9.60
CA ASP A 390 -1.45 61.78 10.78
C ASP A 390 -1.78 62.72 11.95
N ALA A 391 -0.98 63.76 12.18
CA ALA A 391 -1.26 64.79 13.20
C ALA A 391 -2.57 65.53 12.93
N ILE A 392 -2.87 65.86 11.67
CA ILE A 392 -4.14 66.49 11.28
C ILE A 392 -5.33 65.55 11.54
N LEU A 393 -5.19 64.26 11.20
CA LEU A 393 -6.24 63.26 11.40
C LEU A 393 -6.45 62.88 12.88
N GLN A 394 -5.48 63.09 13.76
CA GLN A 394 -5.69 62.97 15.21
C GLN A 394 -6.70 64.01 15.72
N GLY A 395 -6.71 65.21 15.15
CA GLY A 395 -7.66 66.28 15.49
C GLY A 395 -9.04 66.13 14.82
N ASN A 396 -9.10 65.60 13.59
CA ASN A 396 -10.35 65.31 12.90
C ASN A 396 -10.26 64.00 12.10
N ARG A 397 -10.73 62.90 12.71
CA ARG A 397 -10.60 61.56 12.12
C ARG A 397 -11.44 61.33 10.88
N VAL A 398 -12.50 62.09 10.62
CA VAL A 398 -13.44 61.87 9.50
C VAL A 398 -13.14 62.72 8.26
N ASP A 399 -12.04 63.46 8.27
CA ASP A 399 -11.65 64.29 7.13
C ASP A 399 -11.27 63.44 5.90
N ALA A 400 -12.14 63.47 4.88
CA ALA A 400 -11.96 62.71 3.66
C ALA A 400 -10.79 63.21 2.80
N GLU A 401 -10.50 64.52 2.81
CA GLU A 401 -9.41 65.12 2.04
C GLU A 401 -8.06 64.79 2.66
N ALA A 402 -7.94 64.94 3.99
CA ALA A 402 -6.73 64.57 4.73
C ALA A 402 -6.43 63.06 4.63
N ARG A 403 -7.47 62.20 4.67
CA ARG A 403 -7.31 60.75 4.42
C ARG A 403 -6.82 60.45 3.00
N LYS A 404 -7.35 61.13 1.99
CA LYS A 404 -6.89 60.97 0.61
C LYS A 404 -5.43 61.43 0.45
N ALA A 405 -5.08 62.59 0.99
CA ALA A 405 -3.73 63.13 0.93
C ALA A 405 -2.70 62.27 1.71
N LEU A 406 -3.09 61.71 2.85
CA LEU A 406 -2.28 60.72 3.57
C LEU A 406 -2.09 59.44 2.75
N SER A 407 -3.15 58.96 2.09
CA SER A 407 -3.05 57.83 1.15
C SER A 407 -2.09 58.13 0.00
N ASP A 408 -2.11 59.33 -0.58
CA ASP A 408 -1.14 59.77 -1.61
C ASP A 408 0.30 59.81 -1.08
N ALA A 409 0.51 60.26 0.16
CA ALA A 409 1.82 60.24 0.81
C ALA A 409 2.34 58.81 1.00
N PHE A 410 1.49 57.87 1.42
CA PHE A 410 1.84 56.45 1.49
C PHE A 410 2.16 55.85 0.11
N VAL A 411 1.39 56.16 -0.94
CA VAL A 411 1.68 55.69 -2.30
C VAL A 411 3.03 56.21 -2.80
N GLY A 412 3.34 57.48 -2.54
CA GLY A 412 4.65 58.07 -2.87
C GLY A 412 5.80 57.36 -2.16
N ALA A 413 5.66 57.12 -0.84
CA ALA A 413 6.62 56.34 -0.06
C ALA A 413 6.76 54.89 -0.55
N ALA A 414 5.65 54.26 -0.92
CA ALA A 414 5.61 52.89 -1.43
C ALA A 414 6.41 52.77 -2.73
N ARG A 415 6.15 53.64 -3.71
CA ARG A 415 6.84 53.65 -5.00
C ARG A 415 8.33 53.96 -4.85
N GLN A 416 8.69 54.91 -3.97
CA GLN A 416 10.08 55.20 -3.66
C GLN A 416 10.80 53.98 -3.03
N SER A 417 10.11 53.24 -2.17
CA SER A 417 10.64 52.02 -1.54
C SER A 417 10.80 50.89 -2.57
N ALA A 418 9.83 50.72 -3.47
CA ALA A 418 9.87 49.74 -4.56
C ALA A 418 11.04 50.01 -5.53
N GLN A 419 11.31 51.27 -5.87
CA GLN A 419 12.48 51.65 -6.70
C GLN A 419 13.82 51.28 -6.05
N ARG A 420 13.85 51.18 -4.72
CA ARG A 420 15.02 50.74 -3.95
C ARG A 420 14.98 49.25 -3.61
N THR A 421 14.16 48.47 -4.32
CA THR A 421 13.93 47.02 -4.15
C THR A 421 13.51 46.59 -2.74
N ARG A 422 13.00 47.52 -1.92
CA ARG A 422 12.44 47.23 -0.59
C ARG A 422 10.96 46.87 -0.69
N ASN A 423 10.69 45.71 -1.30
CA ASN A 423 9.33 45.28 -1.66
C ASN A 423 8.42 45.08 -0.43
N ALA A 424 8.96 44.61 0.70
CA ALA A 424 8.20 44.45 1.95
C ALA A 424 7.75 45.80 2.54
N ASP A 425 8.66 46.79 2.56
CA ASP A 425 8.35 48.16 3.00
C ASP A 425 7.31 48.79 2.07
N ALA A 426 7.50 48.63 0.75
CA ALA A 426 6.57 49.12 -0.25
C ALA A 426 5.17 48.50 -0.11
N ALA A 427 5.09 47.19 0.10
CA ALA A 427 3.82 46.49 0.37
C ALA A 427 3.14 47.02 1.64
N SER A 428 3.91 47.28 2.70
CA SER A 428 3.37 47.85 3.95
C SER A 428 2.78 49.24 3.73
N PHE A 429 3.48 50.10 2.97
CA PHE A 429 2.96 51.43 2.61
C PHE A 429 1.72 51.36 1.73
N PHE A 430 1.67 50.50 0.71
CA PHE A 430 0.47 50.31 -0.11
C PHE A 430 -0.73 49.81 0.71
N ARG A 431 -0.52 48.88 1.65
CA ARG A 431 -1.56 48.43 2.58
C ARG A 431 -2.11 49.60 3.39
N ARG A 432 -1.23 50.42 3.99
CA ARG A 432 -1.63 51.62 4.76
C ARG A 432 -2.36 52.64 3.87
N ALA A 433 -1.94 52.81 2.62
CA ALA A 433 -2.62 53.68 1.66
C ALA A 433 -4.07 53.24 1.39
N ILE A 434 -4.30 51.93 1.26
CA ILE A 434 -5.62 51.33 1.05
C ILE A 434 -6.49 51.41 2.31
N GLU A 435 -5.91 51.13 3.48
CA GLU A 435 -6.62 51.23 4.78
C GLU A 435 -7.07 52.67 5.07
N THR A 436 -6.25 53.65 4.69
CA THR A 436 -6.54 55.08 4.89
C THR A 436 -7.61 55.60 3.92
N ALA A 437 -7.60 55.13 2.67
CA ALA A 437 -8.57 55.50 1.64
C ALA A 437 -9.14 54.27 0.92
N PRO A 438 -10.11 53.54 1.53
CA PRO A 438 -10.64 52.28 0.99
C PRO A 438 -11.21 52.37 -0.43
N GLN A 439 -11.72 53.54 -0.82
CA GLN A 439 -12.23 53.83 -2.17
C GLN A 439 -11.16 53.71 -3.26
N ARG A 440 -9.87 53.82 -2.92
CA ARG A 440 -8.74 53.69 -3.86
C ARG A 440 -8.22 52.26 -4.01
N ARG A 441 -8.85 51.30 -3.32
CA ARG A 441 -8.41 49.90 -3.29
C ARG A 441 -8.20 49.34 -4.69
N GLN A 442 -9.14 49.54 -5.62
CA GLN A 442 -9.05 49.02 -6.98
C GLN A 442 -7.90 49.64 -7.80
N GLU A 443 -7.61 50.92 -7.58
CA GLU A 443 -6.49 51.63 -8.23
C GLU A 443 -5.14 51.04 -7.79
N LEU A 444 -4.96 50.85 -6.47
CA LEU A 444 -3.67 50.51 -5.87
C LEU A 444 -3.39 49.01 -5.80
N LEU A 445 -4.41 48.18 -6.01
CA LEU A 445 -4.32 46.73 -5.85
C LEU A 445 -3.23 46.05 -6.70
N PRO A 446 -3.05 46.38 -7.99
CA PRO A 446 -2.01 45.77 -8.83
C PRO A 446 -0.59 46.00 -8.29
N GLU A 447 -0.26 47.26 -7.96
CA GLU A 447 1.07 47.60 -7.45
C GLU A 447 1.30 46.95 -6.08
N TYR A 448 0.26 46.91 -5.23
CA TYR A 448 0.32 46.20 -3.96
C TYR A 448 0.57 44.70 -4.13
N ALA A 449 -0.15 44.04 -5.05
CA ALA A 449 0.02 42.62 -5.34
C ALA A 449 1.42 42.31 -5.91
N ASP A 450 1.95 43.17 -6.79
CA ASP A 450 3.32 43.08 -7.29
C ASP A 450 4.32 43.10 -6.13
N GLN A 451 4.21 44.09 -5.22
CA GLN A 451 5.14 44.21 -4.09
C GLN A 451 5.06 42.99 -3.16
N ILE A 452 3.87 42.44 -2.92
CA ILE A 452 3.71 41.22 -2.13
C ILE A 452 4.39 40.03 -2.80
N ALA A 453 4.16 39.83 -4.10
CA ALA A 453 4.78 38.73 -4.84
C ALA A 453 6.31 38.83 -4.80
N TYR A 454 6.88 40.01 -5.05
CA TYR A 454 8.33 40.24 -5.02
C TYR A 454 8.93 40.30 -3.60
N SER A 455 8.12 40.45 -2.56
CA SER A 455 8.58 40.38 -1.16
C SER A 455 8.77 38.96 -0.64
N GLY A 456 8.41 37.94 -1.44
CA GLY A 456 8.53 36.53 -1.08
C GLY A 456 7.23 35.86 -0.62
N ASP A 457 6.07 36.53 -0.78
CA ASP A 457 4.76 35.98 -0.38
C ASP A 457 3.77 35.91 -1.56
N PRO A 458 4.12 35.18 -2.65
CA PRO A 458 3.31 35.13 -3.87
C PRO A 458 1.93 34.52 -3.65
N ALA A 459 1.75 33.65 -2.65
CA ALA A 459 0.47 33.03 -2.33
C ALA A 459 -0.58 34.08 -1.90
N ARG A 460 -0.19 35.10 -1.12
CA ARG A 460 -1.09 36.21 -0.77
C ARG A 460 -1.33 37.20 -1.90
N ALA A 461 -0.43 37.26 -2.89
CA ALA A 461 -0.63 38.10 -4.07
C ALA A 461 -1.72 37.55 -5.02
N VAL A 462 -1.88 36.22 -5.12
CA VAL A 462 -2.87 35.58 -6.01
C VAL A 462 -4.31 36.10 -5.83
N PRO A 463 -4.90 36.11 -4.62
CA PRO A 463 -6.27 36.64 -4.45
C PRO A 463 -6.36 38.14 -4.77
N LEU A 464 -5.29 38.91 -4.54
CA LEU A 464 -5.24 40.33 -4.91
C LEU A 464 -5.26 40.49 -6.42
N TYR A 465 -4.41 39.77 -7.17
CA TYR A 465 -4.47 39.83 -8.63
C TYR A 465 -5.83 39.40 -9.20
N ARG A 466 -6.45 38.36 -8.64
CA ARG A 466 -7.80 37.93 -9.04
C ARG A 466 -8.84 39.02 -8.77
N GLU A 467 -8.75 39.73 -7.64
CA GLU A 467 -9.59 40.88 -7.32
C GLU A 467 -9.37 42.03 -8.31
N ALA A 468 -8.11 42.38 -8.61
CA ALA A 468 -7.77 43.45 -9.56
C ALA A 468 -8.30 43.20 -10.99
N LEU A 469 -8.44 41.93 -11.38
CA LEU A 469 -8.99 41.51 -12.68
C LEU A 469 -10.52 41.51 -12.74
N ARG A 470 -11.23 41.66 -11.62
CA ARG A 470 -12.71 41.77 -11.61
C ARG A 470 -13.19 43.16 -12.05
N ASP A 471 -12.33 44.16 -12.02
CA ASP A 471 -12.65 45.50 -12.49
C ASP A 471 -12.70 45.54 -14.04
N GLY A 472 -13.92 45.53 -14.57
CA GLY A 472 -14.19 45.57 -16.00
C GLY A 472 -13.86 46.90 -16.67
N GLN A 473 -13.61 47.98 -15.90
CA GLN A 473 -13.26 49.30 -16.43
C GLN A 473 -11.74 49.44 -16.67
N ARG A 474 -10.94 48.44 -16.27
CA ARG A 474 -9.48 48.51 -16.37
C ARG A 474 -8.99 48.46 -17.83
N PRO A 475 -8.05 49.34 -18.25
CA PRO A 475 -7.46 49.31 -19.58
C PRO A 475 -6.82 47.95 -19.92
N GLU A 476 -6.92 47.50 -21.17
CA GLU A 476 -6.40 46.17 -21.58
C GLU A 476 -4.89 46.04 -21.35
N ALA A 477 -4.10 47.10 -21.58
CA ALA A 477 -2.67 47.07 -21.33
C ALA A 477 -2.33 46.77 -19.87
N GLU A 478 -3.09 47.32 -18.94
CA GLU A 478 -2.92 47.08 -17.52
C GLU A 478 -3.46 45.69 -17.12
N ARG A 479 -4.60 45.26 -17.69
CA ARG A 479 -5.10 43.88 -17.51
C ARG A 479 -4.08 42.84 -17.96
N ARG A 480 -3.36 43.06 -19.06
CA ARG A 480 -2.25 42.17 -19.50
C ARG A 480 -1.12 42.11 -18.49
N ARG A 481 -0.69 43.26 -17.93
CA ARG A 481 0.33 43.31 -16.86
C ARG A 481 -0.14 42.53 -15.63
N VAL A 482 -1.38 42.73 -15.18
CA VAL A 482 -1.97 42.04 -14.01
C VAL A 482 -2.08 40.53 -14.25
N ARG A 483 -2.49 40.10 -15.46
CA ARG A 483 -2.51 38.66 -15.82
C ARG A 483 -1.11 38.03 -15.77
N ARG A 484 -0.08 38.75 -16.24
CA ARG A 484 1.32 38.28 -16.15
C ARG A 484 1.78 38.18 -14.69
N GLY A 485 1.48 39.18 -13.86
CA GLY A 485 1.75 39.18 -12.42
C GLY A 485 1.08 38.00 -11.70
N LEU A 486 -0.20 37.74 -12.01
CA LEU A 486 -0.92 36.56 -11.51
C LEU A 486 -0.24 35.25 -11.92
N ALA A 487 0.18 35.12 -13.19
CA ALA A 487 0.82 33.92 -13.69
C ALA A 487 2.16 33.64 -12.99
N PHE A 488 2.95 34.67 -12.68
CA PHE A 488 4.15 34.54 -11.84
C PHE A 488 3.83 34.19 -10.40
N ALA A 489 2.85 34.85 -9.78
CA ALA A 489 2.46 34.54 -8.41
C ALA A 489 1.96 33.10 -8.26
N LEU A 490 1.22 32.58 -9.23
CA LEU A 490 0.81 31.17 -9.28
C LEU A 490 2.02 30.23 -9.41
N LEU A 491 2.98 30.57 -10.26
CA LEU A 491 4.22 29.80 -10.42
C LEU A 491 5.05 29.76 -9.13
N TRP A 492 5.34 30.91 -8.52
CA TRP A 492 6.16 31.01 -7.31
C TRP A 492 5.48 30.49 -6.05
N SER A 493 4.15 30.35 -6.07
CA SER A 493 3.38 29.68 -5.00
C SER A 493 3.16 28.18 -5.25
N ASN A 494 3.86 27.58 -6.22
CA ASN A 494 3.76 26.16 -6.60
C ASN A 494 2.36 25.71 -7.04
N GLN A 495 1.49 26.65 -7.46
CA GLN A 495 0.16 26.36 -8.01
C GLN A 495 0.28 26.05 -9.51
N PHE A 496 1.07 25.02 -9.86
CA PHE A 496 1.53 24.79 -11.24
C PHE A 496 0.41 24.56 -12.25
N ARG A 497 -0.67 23.84 -11.90
CA ARG A 497 -1.82 23.63 -12.81
C ARG A 497 -2.49 24.94 -13.21
N GLU A 498 -2.72 25.82 -12.24
CA GLU A 498 -3.30 27.14 -12.52
C GLU A 498 -2.30 28.04 -13.24
N ALA A 499 -1.01 27.97 -12.88
CA ALA A 499 0.05 28.69 -13.57
C ALA A 499 0.13 28.30 -15.05
N ILE A 500 0.01 27.01 -15.39
CA ILE A 500 -0.07 26.53 -16.79
C ILE A 500 -1.26 27.19 -17.51
N GLY A 501 -2.44 27.21 -16.87
CA GLY A 501 -3.63 27.86 -17.44
C GLY A 501 -3.46 29.36 -17.66
N ALA A 502 -2.74 30.05 -16.77
CA ALA A 502 -2.46 31.48 -16.88
C ALA A 502 -1.36 31.81 -17.92
N TRP A 503 -0.31 30.98 -18.00
CA TRP A 503 0.81 31.17 -18.93
C TRP A 503 0.51 30.75 -20.37
N GLN A 504 -0.35 29.74 -20.57
CA GLN A 504 -0.69 29.24 -21.91
C GLN A 504 -1.25 30.30 -22.86
N PRO A 505 -2.23 31.17 -22.49
CA PRO A 505 -2.68 32.24 -23.37
C PRO A 505 -1.57 33.29 -23.60
N ILE A 506 -0.80 33.67 -22.57
CA ILE A 506 0.29 34.64 -22.67
C ILE A 506 1.35 34.18 -23.68
N PHE A 507 1.74 32.89 -23.60
CA PHE A 507 2.69 32.29 -24.54
C PHE A 507 2.13 32.22 -25.97
N ARG A 508 0.84 31.91 -26.14
CA ARG A 508 0.21 31.86 -27.47
C ARG A 508 0.12 33.22 -28.15
N GLU A 509 -0.13 34.27 -27.38
CA GLU A 509 -0.19 35.65 -27.89
C GLU A 509 1.18 36.12 -28.41
N ASN A 510 2.25 35.81 -27.69
CA ASN A 510 3.61 36.13 -28.14
C ASN A 510 4.60 34.98 -27.84
N PRO A 511 4.73 34.01 -28.76
CA PRO A 511 5.63 32.87 -28.56
C PRO A 511 7.11 33.25 -28.50
N ARG A 512 7.48 34.47 -28.96
CA ARG A 512 8.86 34.99 -28.97
C ARG A 512 9.29 35.63 -27.65
N ASP A 513 8.36 35.86 -26.71
CA ASP A 513 8.70 36.33 -25.37
C ASP A 513 9.45 35.23 -24.61
N GLU A 514 10.77 35.40 -24.45
CA GLU A 514 11.63 34.41 -23.80
C GLU A 514 11.30 34.21 -22.32
N GLU A 515 10.89 35.28 -21.62
CA GLU A 515 10.54 35.20 -20.21
C GLU A 515 9.23 34.43 -20.03
N ALA A 516 8.21 34.74 -20.83
CA ALA A 516 6.95 33.99 -20.80
C ALA A 516 7.13 32.53 -21.22
N ARG A 517 7.98 32.27 -22.23
CA ARG A 517 8.31 30.91 -22.67
C ARG A 517 9.02 30.12 -21.57
N LYS A 518 10.00 30.73 -20.90
CA LYS A 518 10.71 30.12 -19.77
C LYS A 518 9.77 29.86 -18.59
N ALA A 519 8.99 30.85 -18.16
CA ALA A 519 8.04 30.70 -17.06
C ALA A 519 6.97 29.64 -17.34
N PHE A 520 6.49 29.55 -18.60
CA PHE A 520 5.56 28.50 -19.00
C PHE A 520 6.20 27.11 -18.96
N SER A 521 7.44 26.97 -19.44
CA SER A 521 8.22 25.73 -19.32
C SER A 521 8.44 25.35 -17.85
N ASP A 522 8.79 26.30 -16.98
CA ASP A 522 8.98 26.07 -15.54
C ASP A 522 7.68 25.62 -14.85
N ALA A 523 6.53 26.20 -15.23
CA ALA A 523 5.23 25.76 -14.73
C ALA A 523 4.92 24.31 -15.13
N LEU A 524 5.24 23.92 -16.37
CA LEU A 524 5.06 22.55 -16.85
C LEU A 524 5.98 21.56 -16.13
N VAL A 525 7.26 21.89 -15.94
CA VAL A 525 8.22 21.05 -15.20
C VAL A 525 7.84 20.92 -13.73
N GLY A 526 7.43 22.01 -13.08
CA GLY A 526 6.95 21.98 -11.70
C GLY A 526 5.73 21.06 -11.54
N ALA A 527 4.75 21.16 -12.45
CA ALA A 527 3.62 20.25 -12.49
C ALA A 527 4.05 18.79 -12.75
N ALA A 528 5.01 18.56 -13.65
CA ALA A 528 5.51 17.22 -13.97
C ALA A 528 6.14 16.55 -12.75
N ARG A 529 7.00 17.27 -12.02
CA ARG A 529 7.63 16.81 -10.77
C ARG A 529 6.60 16.56 -9.67
N GLN A 530 5.60 17.42 -9.55
CA GLN A 530 4.50 17.22 -8.60
C GLN A 530 3.69 15.95 -8.93
N ALA A 531 3.37 15.73 -10.20
CA ALA A 531 2.69 14.53 -10.67
C ALA A 531 3.55 13.26 -10.42
N ALA A 532 4.85 13.31 -10.71
CA ALA A 532 5.80 12.23 -10.43
C ALA A 532 5.87 11.89 -8.93
N GLY A 533 5.97 12.90 -8.06
CA GLY A 533 5.94 12.70 -6.60
C GLY A 533 4.62 12.12 -6.07
N GLN A 534 3.55 12.17 -6.87
CA GLN A 534 2.25 11.59 -6.58
C GLN A 534 2.02 10.28 -7.35
N THR A 535 3.06 9.68 -7.93
CA THR A 535 3.05 8.44 -8.72
C THR A 535 2.18 8.49 -9.99
N ARG A 536 1.80 9.70 -10.43
CA ARG A 536 1.05 9.93 -11.67
C ARG A 536 2.00 10.05 -12.86
N ASN A 537 2.75 8.97 -13.09
CA ASN A 537 3.87 8.95 -14.05
C ASN A 537 3.43 9.27 -15.48
N ALA A 538 2.28 8.77 -15.94
CA ALA A 538 1.75 9.09 -17.27
C ALA A 538 1.40 10.58 -17.45
N GLU A 539 0.87 11.24 -16.41
CA GLU A 539 0.63 12.69 -16.41
C GLU A 539 1.97 13.44 -16.46
N ALA A 540 2.94 13.00 -15.66
CA ALA A 540 4.28 13.59 -15.62
C ALA A 540 4.99 13.50 -16.98
N VAL A 541 4.93 12.35 -17.66
CA VAL A 541 5.46 12.15 -19.02
C VAL A 541 4.89 13.18 -19.99
N ASN A 542 3.56 13.35 -20.04
CA ASN A 542 2.91 14.32 -20.93
C ASN A 542 3.37 15.76 -20.63
N LEU A 543 3.49 16.11 -19.34
CA LEU A 543 3.93 17.45 -18.93
C LEU A 543 5.39 17.72 -19.30
N PHE A 544 6.28 16.72 -19.16
CA PHE A 544 7.68 16.83 -19.62
C PHE A 544 7.76 16.97 -21.14
N GLU A 545 7.00 16.18 -21.91
CA GLU A 545 6.95 16.29 -23.37
C GLU A 545 6.50 17.70 -23.81
N ARG A 546 5.48 18.25 -23.15
CA ARG A 546 5.03 19.64 -23.39
C ARG A 546 6.10 20.67 -23.02
N ALA A 547 6.81 20.49 -21.90
CA ALA A 547 7.89 21.38 -21.50
C ALA A 547 9.03 21.38 -22.52
N LEU A 548 9.38 20.21 -23.05
CA LEU A 548 10.39 20.03 -24.09
C LEU A 548 9.95 20.57 -25.46
N ALA A 549 8.65 20.53 -25.78
CA ALA A 549 8.11 21.16 -26.98
C ALA A 549 8.18 22.70 -26.91
N VAL A 550 7.97 23.27 -25.71
CA VAL A 550 8.06 24.73 -25.48
C VAL A 550 9.52 25.20 -25.47
N MET A 551 10.42 24.47 -24.82
CA MET A 551 11.85 24.77 -24.80
C MET A 551 12.72 23.52 -25.07
N PRO A 552 13.00 23.22 -26.36
CA PRO A 552 13.81 22.06 -26.74
C PRO A 552 15.23 22.07 -26.15
N GLY A 553 15.80 23.26 -25.93
CA GLY A 553 17.13 23.43 -25.34
C GLY A 553 17.26 22.88 -23.91
N ARG A 554 16.15 22.66 -23.20
CA ARG A 554 16.14 22.04 -21.86
C ARG A 554 16.24 20.52 -21.88
N ARG A 555 16.29 19.88 -23.06
CA ARG A 555 16.36 18.42 -23.17
C ARG A 555 17.46 17.84 -22.29
N ARG A 556 18.68 18.39 -22.37
CA ARG A 556 19.82 17.92 -21.58
C ARG A 556 19.58 17.97 -20.06
N GLU A 557 18.89 18.99 -19.58
CA GLU A 557 18.56 19.20 -18.16
C GLU A 557 17.49 18.18 -17.70
N LEU A 558 16.45 17.98 -18.51
CA LEU A 558 15.25 17.24 -18.12
C LEU A 558 15.26 15.76 -18.51
N LEU A 559 16.21 15.33 -19.36
CA LEU A 559 16.19 13.99 -19.97
C LEU A 559 16.17 12.86 -18.94
N ARG A 560 16.90 12.98 -17.84
CA ARG A 560 16.94 11.96 -16.78
C ARG A 560 15.58 11.78 -16.11
N GLU A 561 15.01 12.88 -15.60
CA GLU A 561 13.70 12.84 -14.95
C GLU A 561 12.62 12.35 -15.92
N TYR A 562 12.66 12.82 -17.17
CA TYR A 562 11.75 12.37 -18.21
C TYR A 562 11.89 10.86 -18.49
N ALA A 563 13.11 10.34 -18.66
CA ALA A 563 13.36 8.92 -18.92
C ALA A 563 12.86 8.03 -17.76
N GLU A 564 13.11 8.43 -16.52
CA GLU A 564 12.60 7.77 -15.33
C GLU A 564 11.06 7.75 -15.32
N GLN A 565 10.40 8.87 -15.61
CA GLN A 565 8.94 8.91 -15.66
C GLN A 565 8.37 8.05 -16.80
N VAL A 566 9.03 8.00 -17.96
CA VAL A 566 8.63 7.11 -19.07
C VAL A 566 8.72 5.64 -18.64
N LEU A 567 9.78 5.27 -17.94
CA LEU A 567 9.95 3.91 -17.40
C LEU A 567 8.83 3.59 -16.39
N TYR A 568 8.61 4.44 -15.38
CA TYR A 568 7.59 4.24 -14.34
C TYR A 568 6.15 4.39 -14.84
N ALA A 569 5.94 4.98 -16.02
CA ALA A 569 4.65 4.99 -16.71
C ALA A 569 4.35 3.67 -17.44
N GLY A 570 5.18 2.64 -17.28
CA GLY A 570 5.01 1.33 -17.93
C GLY A 570 5.40 1.33 -19.40
N GLN A 571 6.28 2.24 -19.82
CA GLN A 571 6.72 2.36 -21.22
C GLN A 571 8.23 2.07 -21.36
N PRO A 572 8.73 0.90 -20.92
CA PRO A 572 10.16 0.61 -20.85
C PRO A 572 10.86 0.70 -22.21
N LEU A 573 10.20 0.25 -23.29
CA LEU A 573 10.76 0.34 -24.65
C LEU A 573 11.04 1.78 -25.10
N ARG A 574 10.24 2.75 -24.65
CA ARG A 574 10.48 4.18 -24.92
C ARG A 574 11.58 4.76 -24.03
N ALA A 575 11.79 4.20 -22.83
CA ALA A 575 12.80 4.66 -21.90
C ALA A 575 14.23 4.23 -22.29
N ILE A 576 14.40 3.05 -22.90
CA ILE A 576 15.71 2.52 -23.34
C ILE A 576 16.53 3.54 -24.14
N PRO A 577 16.04 4.11 -25.27
CA PRO A 577 16.82 5.06 -26.06
C PRO A 577 17.12 6.36 -25.30
N LEU A 578 16.28 6.76 -24.33
CA LEU A 578 16.51 7.95 -23.51
C LEU A 578 17.67 7.74 -22.53
N PHE A 579 17.74 6.58 -21.87
CA PHE A 579 18.88 6.26 -20.99
C PHE A 579 20.18 6.06 -21.79
N GLN A 580 20.11 5.48 -22.98
CA GLN A 580 21.26 5.40 -23.89
C GLN A 580 21.75 6.79 -24.31
N GLU A 581 20.85 7.72 -24.63
CA GLU A 581 21.21 9.12 -24.92
C GLU A 581 21.90 9.80 -23.73
N ILE A 582 21.44 9.54 -22.50
CA ILE A 582 22.13 10.05 -21.30
C ILE A 582 23.55 9.49 -21.23
N LEU A 583 23.72 8.18 -21.38
CA LEU A 583 25.02 7.49 -21.24
C LEU A 583 26.05 7.86 -22.33
N GLN A 584 25.62 8.41 -23.47
CA GLN A 584 26.52 8.91 -24.51
C GLN A 584 27.20 10.24 -24.14
N ARG A 585 26.78 10.88 -23.06
CA ARG A 585 27.36 12.15 -22.60
C ARG A 585 28.73 11.91 -21.94
N ALA A 586 29.73 12.67 -22.37
CA ALA A 586 31.09 12.61 -21.83
C ALA A 586 31.23 13.26 -20.44
N ASP A 587 30.27 14.08 -20.02
CA ASP A 587 30.34 14.92 -18.82
C ASP A 587 29.59 14.35 -17.59
N LEU A 588 29.24 13.07 -17.59
CA LEU A 588 28.51 12.46 -16.47
C LEU A 588 29.41 12.23 -15.26
N SER A 589 28.92 12.60 -14.08
CA SER A 589 29.51 12.14 -12.82
C SER A 589 29.34 10.62 -12.67
N PRO A 590 30.19 9.94 -11.86
CA PRO A 590 30.05 8.51 -11.61
C PRO A 590 28.66 8.11 -11.11
N LYS A 591 28.02 8.96 -10.29
CA LYS A 591 26.66 8.76 -9.79
C LYS A 591 25.64 8.82 -10.92
N GLU A 592 25.69 9.84 -11.77
CA GLU A 592 24.76 9.96 -12.91
C GLU A 592 24.93 8.82 -13.90
N GLN A 593 26.18 8.38 -14.12
CA GLN A 593 26.46 7.23 -14.96
C GLN A 593 25.85 5.95 -14.39
N ARG A 594 25.99 5.72 -13.08
CA ARG A 594 25.37 4.61 -12.37
C ARG A 594 23.84 4.66 -12.45
N ASP A 595 23.23 5.81 -12.15
CA ASP A 595 21.77 5.97 -12.16
C ASP A 595 21.18 5.77 -13.56
N ALA A 596 21.85 6.27 -14.60
CA ALA A 596 21.45 6.05 -15.99
C ALA A 596 21.60 4.58 -16.43
N ARG A 597 22.68 3.89 -16.02
CA ARG A 597 22.82 2.43 -16.24
C ARG A 597 21.73 1.65 -15.53
N LEU A 598 21.40 2.01 -14.29
CA LEU A 598 20.34 1.34 -13.54
C LEU A 598 18.97 1.52 -14.22
N GLY A 599 18.67 2.75 -14.66
CA GLY A 599 17.47 3.03 -15.44
C GLY A 599 17.39 2.22 -16.74
N LEU A 600 18.51 2.12 -17.47
CA LEU A 600 18.61 1.29 -18.68
C LEU A 600 18.39 -0.20 -18.36
N ALA A 601 19.06 -0.73 -17.34
CA ALA A 601 18.94 -2.14 -16.95
C ALA A 601 17.50 -2.48 -16.53
N ARG A 602 16.84 -1.61 -15.74
CA ARG A 602 15.42 -1.75 -15.38
C ARG A 602 14.52 -1.69 -16.60
N ALA A 603 14.75 -0.77 -17.53
CA ALA A 603 13.98 -0.67 -18.77
C ALA A 603 14.10 -1.94 -19.62
N LEU A 604 15.31 -2.49 -19.77
CA LEU A 604 15.53 -3.76 -20.45
C LEU A 604 14.80 -4.91 -19.74
N ALA A 605 14.94 -5.02 -18.41
CA ALA A 605 14.28 -6.06 -17.61
C ALA A 605 12.74 -5.99 -17.72
N TRP A 606 12.14 -4.80 -17.55
CA TRP A 606 10.68 -4.61 -17.61
C TRP A 606 10.10 -4.78 -19.01
N SER A 607 10.95 -4.78 -20.05
CA SER A 607 10.57 -5.12 -21.42
C SER A 607 10.80 -6.60 -21.77
N SER A 608 11.02 -7.46 -20.77
CA SER A 608 11.33 -8.89 -20.93
C SER A 608 12.60 -9.17 -21.75
N GLN A 609 13.60 -8.26 -21.67
CA GLN A 609 14.91 -8.41 -22.29
C GLN A 609 15.98 -8.71 -21.24
N GLN A 610 15.73 -9.71 -20.38
CA GLN A 610 16.59 -10.02 -19.23
C GLN A 610 18.04 -10.33 -19.63
N LYS A 611 18.25 -11.05 -20.73
CA LYS A 611 19.60 -11.35 -21.27
C LYS A 611 20.41 -10.10 -21.60
N LEU A 612 19.76 -8.99 -21.97
CA LEU A 612 20.41 -7.70 -22.21
C LEU A 612 20.54 -6.86 -20.94
N ALA A 613 19.63 -7.04 -19.97
CA ALA A 613 19.68 -6.33 -18.68
C ALA A 613 20.83 -6.82 -17.79
N ILE A 614 21.07 -8.14 -17.72
CA ILE A 614 22.11 -8.77 -16.90
C ILE A 614 23.51 -8.17 -17.08
N PRO A 615 24.04 -7.98 -18.32
CA PRO A 615 25.35 -7.35 -18.50
C PRO A 615 25.37 -5.89 -18.02
N VAL A 616 24.29 -5.12 -18.22
CA VAL A 616 24.21 -3.72 -17.75
C VAL A 616 24.20 -3.65 -16.22
N PHE A 617 23.48 -4.55 -15.53
CA PHE A 617 23.59 -4.66 -14.07
C PHE A 617 25.00 -5.06 -13.64
N SER A 618 25.64 -5.96 -14.37
CA SER A 618 27.00 -6.42 -14.06
C SER A 618 28.04 -5.30 -14.22
N GLU A 619 27.84 -4.36 -15.14
CA GLU A 619 28.67 -3.14 -15.23
C GLU A 619 28.58 -2.27 -13.98
N ILE A 620 27.38 -2.13 -13.40
CA ILE A 620 27.19 -1.40 -12.13
C ILE A 620 27.92 -2.12 -11.01
N LEU A 621 27.77 -3.45 -10.94
CA LEU A 621 28.39 -4.29 -9.91
C LEU A 621 29.91 -4.41 -10.04
N ALA A 622 30.46 -4.19 -11.24
CA ALA A 622 31.90 -4.07 -11.44
C ALA A 622 32.47 -2.77 -10.82
N LEU A 623 31.66 -1.72 -10.70
CA LEU A 623 32.03 -0.46 -10.05
C LEU A 623 31.79 -0.53 -8.53
N ASP A 624 30.65 -1.08 -8.12
CA ASP A 624 30.31 -1.33 -6.72
C ASP A 624 29.65 -2.72 -6.55
N PRO A 625 30.41 -3.73 -6.08
CA PRO A 625 29.88 -5.07 -5.85
C PRO A 625 28.78 -5.14 -4.77
N ARG A 626 28.56 -4.07 -4.00
CA ARG A 626 27.57 -3.99 -2.92
C ARG A 626 26.35 -3.15 -3.30
N ASP A 627 26.22 -2.76 -4.57
CA ASP A 627 25.06 -2.01 -5.05
C ASP A 627 23.78 -2.86 -4.98
N ILE A 628 22.94 -2.52 -4.01
CA ILE A 628 21.74 -3.31 -3.66
C ILE A 628 20.73 -3.31 -4.80
N GLU A 629 20.51 -2.18 -5.48
CA GLU A 629 19.51 -2.10 -6.55
C GLU A 629 19.96 -2.91 -7.77
N ALA A 630 21.26 -2.93 -8.06
CA ALA A 630 21.82 -3.73 -9.14
C ALA A 630 21.85 -5.23 -8.83
N LEU A 631 22.17 -5.63 -7.59
CA LEU A 631 22.12 -7.03 -7.14
C LEU A 631 20.68 -7.58 -7.21
N VAL A 632 19.70 -6.84 -6.65
CA VAL A 632 18.29 -7.25 -6.73
C VAL A 632 17.80 -7.30 -8.18
N GLY A 633 18.15 -6.28 -8.98
CA GLY A 633 17.77 -6.21 -10.39
C GLY A 633 18.34 -7.37 -11.21
N ARG A 634 19.63 -7.70 -11.01
CA ARG A 634 20.28 -8.83 -11.69
C ARG A 634 19.73 -10.16 -11.20
N GLY A 635 19.56 -10.35 -9.89
CA GLY A 635 18.97 -11.55 -9.30
C GLY A 635 17.57 -11.85 -9.85
N ASN A 636 16.72 -10.83 -9.98
CA ASN A 636 15.41 -10.98 -10.60
C ASN A 636 15.51 -11.36 -12.09
N ALA A 637 16.37 -10.68 -12.85
CA ALA A 637 16.59 -11.01 -14.26
C ALA A 637 17.17 -12.42 -14.48
N LEU A 638 18.03 -12.90 -13.56
CA LEU A 638 18.57 -14.25 -13.55
C LEU A 638 17.48 -15.30 -13.24
N ASN A 639 16.62 -15.03 -12.26
CA ASN A 639 15.47 -15.89 -11.95
C ASN A 639 14.54 -16.05 -13.16
N ASP A 640 14.25 -14.97 -13.88
CA ASP A 640 13.39 -14.97 -15.07
C ASP A 640 13.96 -15.81 -16.23
N ILE A 641 15.30 -15.94 -16.33
CA ILE A 641 15.96 -16.80 -17.33
C ILE A 641 16.35 -18.17 -16.77
N THR A 642 15.73 -18.57 -15.65
CA THR A 642 15.92 -19.85 -14.94
C THR A 642 17.32 -20.13 -14.39
N GLU A 643 18.13 -19.08 -14.23
CA GLU A 643 19.47 -19.15 -13.65
C GLU A 643 19.38 -18.93 -12.13
N HIS A 644 18.69 -19.83 -11.43
CA HIS A 644 18.30 -19.65 -10.03
C HIS A 644 19.47 -19.68 -9.02
N LYS A 645 20.51 -20.47 -9.29
CA LYS A 645 21.71 -20.55 -8.43
C LYS A 645 22.47 -19.22 -8.34
N PRO A 646 22.87 -18.58 -9.46
CA PRO A 646 23.50 -17.27 -9.40
C PRO A 646 22.54 -16.17 -8.93
N ALA A 647 21.23 -16.28 -9.21
CA ALA A 647 20.23 -15.36 -8.66
C ALA A 647 20.21 -15.40 -7.13
N LEU A 648 20.16 -16.60 -6.53
CA LEU A 648 20.20 -16.76 -5.08
C LEU A 648 21.48 -16.17 -4.48
N ALA A 649 22.64 -16.37 -5.13
CA ALA A 649 23.89 -15.79 -4.67
C ALA A 649 23.85 -14.25 -4.61
N ASP A 650 23.26 -13.58 -5.61
CA ASP A 650 23.08 -12.13 -5.59
C ASP A 650 22.16 -11.68 -4.45
N PHE A 651 21.04 -12.39 -4.22
CA PHE A 651 20.14 -12.09 -3.13
C PHE A 651 20.78 -12.32 -1.76
N GLU A 652 21.60 -13.36 -1.58
CA GLU A 652 22.33 -13.61 -0.33
C GLU A 652 23.29 -12.47 0.01
N VAL A 653 23.96 -11.88 -0.98
CA VAL A 653 24.77 -10.68 -0.75
C VAL A 653 23.90 -9.52 -0.26
N VAL A 654 22.72 -9.31 -0.85
CA VAL A 654 21.78 -8.26 -0.40
C VAL A 654 21.29 -8.54 1.01
N LEU A 655 20.93 -9.78 1.34
CA LEU A 655 20.41 -10.16 2.66
C LEU A 655 21.49 -10.09 3.74
N ALA A 656 22.76 -10.31 3.41
CA ALA A 656 23.87 -10.06 4.32
C ALA A 656 24.06 -8.56 4.62
N LEU A 657 23.76 -7.68 3.65
CA LEU A 657 23.86 -6.22 3.79
C LEU A 657 22.61 -5.61 4.44
N GLN A 658 21.43 -6.13 4.09
CA GLN A 658 20.12 -5.68 4.52
C GLN A 658 19.22 -6.90 4.77
N PRO A 659 19.25 -7.49 5.98
CA PRO A 659 18.49 -8.70 6.31
C PRO A 659 16.96 -8.57 6.14
N SER A 660 16.44 -7.34 6.20
CA SER A 660 15.01 -7.05 6.06
C SER A 660 14.60 -6.61 4.63
N ASN A 661 15.48 -6.77 3.64
CA ASN A 661 15.17 -6.37 2.26
C ASN A 661 14.11 -7.31 1.65
N VAL A 662 12.87 -6.84 1.60
CA VAL A 662 11.71 -7.64 1.19
C VAL A 662 11.82 -8.15 -0.26
N GLU A 663 12.38 -7.35 -1.18
CA GLU A 663 12.57 -7.77 -2.57
C GLU A 663 13.58 -8.92 -2.68
N ALA A 664 14.70 -8.83 -1.96
CA ALA A 664 15.69 -9.90 -1.93
C ALA A 664 15.16 -11.17 -1.26
N ILE A 665 14.37 -11.06 -0.17
CA ILE A 665 13.74 -12.20 0.49
C ILE A 665 12.82 -12.94 -0.49
N ARG A 666 11.93 -12.23 -1.20
CA ARG A 666 11.04 -12.84 -2.18
C ARG A 666 11.80 -13.42 -3.38
N GLY A 667 12.81 -12.72 -3.87
CA GLY A 667 13.65 -13.18 -4.97
C GLY A 667 14.40 -14.48 -4.63
N ALA A 668 14.99 -14.54 -3.44
CA ALA A 668 15.64 -15.73 -2.90
C ALA A 668 14.64 -16.89 -2.73
N ALA A 669 13.48 -16.64 -2.13
CA ALA A 669 12.46 -17.67 -1.96
C ALA A 669 11.94 -18.22 -3.31
N THR A 670 11.81 -17.35 -4.32
CA THR A 670 11.46 -17.77 -5.69
C THR A 670 12.55 -18.65 -6.29
N ALA A 671 13.82 -18.29 -6.12
CA ALA A 671 14.95 -19.07 -6.60
C ALA A 671 14.99 -20.45 -5.92
N GLU A 672 14.83 -20.50 -4.59
CA GLU A 672 14.81 -21.74 -3.80
C GLU A 672 13.67 -22.66 -4.20
N ARG A 673 12.44 -22.14 -4.34
CA ARG A 673 11.29 -22.93 -4.79
C ARG A 673 11.55 -23.55 -6.16
N SER A 674 12.05 -22.76 -7.12
CA SER A 674 12.41 -23.27 -8.46
C SER A 674 13.56 -24.27 -8.45
N MET A 675 14.42 -24.23 -7.42
CA MET A 675 15.46 -25.23 -7.17
C MET A 675 14.96 -26.47 -6.41
N GLY A 676 13.67 -26.53 -6.06
CA GLY A 676 13.05 -27.68 -5.39
C GLY A 676 13.20 -27.65 -3.89
N LEU A 677 13.39 -26.46 -3.31
CA LEU A 677 13.56 -26.23 -1.89
C LEU A 677 12.35 -25.46 -1.33
N PRO A 678 11.12 -26.00 -1.39
CA PRO A 678 9.91 -25.29 -0.99
C PRO A 678 9.88 -24.96 0.52
N ARG A 679 10.46 -25.78 1.41
CA ARG A 679 10.55 -25.42 2.84
C ARG A 679 11.50 -24.26 3.06
N ALA A 680 12.64 -24.24 2.38
CA ALA A 680 13.57 -23.10 2.46
C ALA A 680 12.89 -21.81 1.98
N ALA A 681 12.22 -21.88 0.82
CA ALA A 681 11.47 -20.76 0.27
C ALA A 681 10.38 -20.26 1.23
N LEU A 682 9.61 -21.18 1.84
CA LEU A 682 8.58 -20.85 2.80
C LEU A 682 9.18 -20.19 4.05
N ALA A 683 10.25 -20.76 4.62
CA ALA A 683 10.91 -20.23 5.81
C ALA A 683 11.43 -18.80 5.61
N ARG A 684 11.78 -18.41 4.38
CA ARG A 684 12.14 -17.02 4.05
C ARG A 684 10.97 -16.06 4.10
N VAL A 685 9.82 -16.44 3.57
CA VAL A 685 8.66 -15.53 3.43
C VAL A 685 7.72 -15.55 4.63
N GLU A 686 7.74 -16.61 5.44
CA GLU A 686 6.85 -16.75 6.59
C GLU A 686 7.04 -15.64 7.64
N PRO A 687 8.27 -15.19 7.98
CA PRO A 687 8.47 -14.03 8.85
C PRO A 687 7.88 -12.73 8.28
N LEU A 688 7.94 -12.54 6.96
CA LEU A 688 7.33 -11.37 6.31
C LEU A 688 5.81 -11.40 6.49
N ILE A 689 5.19 -12.54 6.21
CA ILE A 689 3.74 -12.72 6.36
C ILE A 689 3.32 -12.53 7.82
N ALA A 690 4.07 -13.10 8.77
CA ALA A 690 3.82 -12.95 10.20
C ALA A 690 3.94 -11.50 10.68
N SER A 691 4.82 -10.70 10.08
CA SER A 691 4.94 -9.25 10.35
C SER A 691 3.81 -8.41 9.75
N GLY A 692 2.89 -9.02 9.01
CA GLY A 692 1.74 -8.36 8.39
C GLY A 692 1.89 -8.09 6.89
N ASP A 693 2.94 -8.60 6.23
CA ASP A 693 3.06 -8.49 4.77
C ASP A 693 1.94 -9.30 4.09
N ARG A 694 1.08 -8.60 3.35
CA ARG A 694 0.01 -9.19 2.54
C ARG A 694 0.27 -8.99 1.04
N ASN A 695 1.52 -8.75 0.63
CA ASN A 695 1.87 -8.61 -0.76
C ASN A 695 1.49 -9.89 -1.55
N PRO A 696 0.80 -9.76 -2.70
CA PRO A 696 0.38 -10.92 -3.50
C PRO A 696 1.54 -11.84 -3.89
N ALA A 697 2.72 -11.31 -4.21
CA ALA A 697 3.88 -12.14 -4.57
C ALA A 697 4.36 -13.01 -3.39
N THR A 698 4.40 -12.44 -2.18
CA THR A 698 4.79 -13.17 -0.95
C THR A 698 3.81 -14.31 -0.66
N LEU A 699 2.51 -14.02 -0.71
CA LEU A 699 1.46 -15.01 -0.46
C LEU A 699 1.43 -16.10 -1.54
N PHE A 700 1.71 -15.75 -2.80
CA PHE A 700 1.74 -16.72 -3.89
C PHE A 700 2.91 -17.70 -3.75
N ILE A 701 4.10 -17.20 -3.39
CA ILE A 701 5.27 -18.05 -3.10
C ILE A 701 4.95 -19.03 -1.98
N ALA A 702 4.33 -18.56 -0.88
CA ALA A 702 3.94 -19.42 0.24
C ALA A 702 2.89 -20.46 -0.15
N ALA A 703 1.88 -20.08 -0.94
CA ALA A 703 0.86 -21.00 -1.44
C ALA A 703 1.48 -22.11 -2.32
N GLN A 704 2.34 -21.73 -3.26
CA GLN A 704 3.03 -22.70 -4.13
C GLN A 704 3.97 -23.60 -3.34
N ALA A 705 4.75 -23.06 -2.40
CA ALA A 705 5.63 -23.84 -1.54
C ALA A 705 4.84 -24.87 -0.70
N ARG A 706 3.72 -24.47 -0.08
CA ARG A 706 2.86 -25.42 0.65
C ARG A 706 2.24 -26.48 -0.26
N GLN A 707 1.87 -26.13 -1.50
CA GLN A 707 1.38 -27.11 -2.46
C GLN A 707 2.46 -28.14 -2.83
N GLU A 708 3.68 -27.67 -3.11
CA GLU A 708 4.83 -28.54 -3.44
C GLU A 708 5.24 -29.43 -2.26
N MET A 709 5.03 -28.97 -1.02
CA MET A 709 5.20 -29.77 0.20
C MET A 709 4.09 -30.80 0.44
N GLY A 710 3.05 -30.85 -0.41
CA GLY A 710 1.90 -31.73 -0.21
C GLY A 710 0.95 -31.29 0.90
N ARG A 711 0.87 -29.97 1.16
CA ARG A 711 -0.02 -29.33 2.14
C ARG A 711 -1.10 -28.48 1.43
N PRO A 712 -2.06 -29.12 0.74
CA PRO A 712 -3.12 -28.42 0.02
C PRO A 712 -4.06 -27.65 0.96
N ASP A 713 -4.16 -28.08 2.22
CA ASP A 713 -4.89 -27.41 3.30
C ASP A 713 -4.32 -26.01 3.59
N LEU A 714 -3.00 -25.90 3.76
CA LEU A 714 -2.34 -24.63 4.03
C LEU A 714 -2.17 -23.79 2.75
N SER A 715 -1.94 -24.44 1.61
CA SER A 715 -1.84 -23.78 0.31
C SER A 715 -3.12 -23.00 -0.03
N GLU A 716 -4.29 -23.60 0.19
CA GLU A 716 -5.58 -22.95 -0.03
C GLU A 716 -5.73 -21.68 0.81
N GLY A 717 -5.32 -21.73 2.09
CA GLY A 717 -5.36 -20.57 2.98
C GLY A 717 -4.58 -19.37 2.43
N TYR A 718 -3.35 -19.60 1.95
CA TYR A 718 -2.52 -18.56 1.34
C TYR A 718 -3.09 -18.05 0.01
N ALA A 719 -3.60 -18.94 -0.85
CA ALA A 719 -4.21 -18.56 -2.12
C ALA A 719 -5.48 -17.72 -1.92
N ARG A 720 -6.32 -18.05 -0.94
CA ARG A 720 -7.50 -17.25 -0.56
C ARG A 720 -7.10 -15.90 0.04
N ALA A 721 -6.09 -15.86 0.90
CA ALA A 721 -5.57 -14.61 1.45
C ALA A 721 -5.04 -13.68 0.35
N LEU A 722 -4.41 -14.24 -0.69
CA LEU A 722 -3.96 -13.49 -1.86
C LEU A 722 -5.15 -12.89 -2.63
N LEU A 723 -6.20 -13.68 -2.89
CA LEU A 723 -7.39 -13.19 -3.59
C LEU A 723 -8.17 -12.14 -2.78
N ALA A 724 -8.09 -12.16 -1.45
CA ALA A 724 -8.65 -11.09 -0.63
C ALA A 724 -7.96 -9.73 -0.87
N VAL A 725 -6.66 -9.73 -1.20
CA VAL A 725 -5.88 -8.51 -1.52
C VAL A 725 -6.01 -8.15 -3.00
N LYS A 726 -5.99 -9.14 -3.88
CA LYS A 726 -6.07 -8.98 -5.34
C LYS A 726 -7.07 -9.99 -5.92
N PRO A 727 -8.39 -9.65 -5.96
CA PRO A 727 -9.44 -10.59 -6.39
C PRO A 727 -9.28 -11.14 -7.82
N GLY A 728 -8.61 -10.41 -8.70
CA GLY A 728 -8.37 -10.80 -10.09
C GLY A 728 -7.01 -11.47 -10.34
N ASP A 729 -6.37 -12.05 -9.31
CA ASP A 729 -5.10 -12.75 -9.53
C ASP A 729 -5.32 -14.14 -10.16
N GLU A 730 -5.00 -14.26 -11.44
CA GLU A 730 -5.17 -15.50 -12.22
C GLU A 730 -4.32 -16.66 -11.71
N GLY A 731 -3.17 -16.39 -11.08
CA GLY A 731 -2.29 -17.43 -10.55
C GLY A 731 -2.94 -18.12 -9.36
N ALA A 732 -3.44 -17.33 -8.40
CA ALA A 732 -4.14 -17.86 -7.24
C ALA A 732 -5.48 -18.53 -7.60
N GLN A 733 -6.23 -17.98 -8.57
CA GLN A 733 -7.45 -18.62 -9.07
C GLN A 733 -7.15 -19.99 -9.68
N ARG A 734 -6.17 -20.10 -10.58
CA ARG A 734 -5.75 -21.38 -11.18
C ARG A 734 -5.29 -22.39 -10.13
N LEU A 735 -4.56 -21.93 -9.11
CA LEU A 735 -4.12 -22.79 -8.02
C LEU A 735 -5.31 -23.33 -7.22
N LEU A 736 -6.30 -22.49 -6.88
CA LEU A 736 -7.51 -22.95 -6.20
C LEU A 736 -8.35 -23.90 -7.07
N GLU A 737 -8.50 -23.60 -8.36
CA GLU A 737 -9.17 -24.49 -9.30
C GLU A 737 -8.50 -25.87 -9.36
N GLN A 738 -7.16 -25.90 -9.41
CA GLN A 738 -6.40 -27.14 -9.35
C GLN A 738 -6.65 -27.88 -8.03
N LEU A 739 -6.60 -27.20 -6.89
CA LEU A 739 -6.87 -27.80 -5.57
C LEU A 739 -8.28 -28.39 -5.48
N TYR A 740 -9.30 -27.68 -5.98
CA TYR A 740 -10.68 -28.16 -5.99
C TYR A 740 -10.87 -29.33 -6.96
N LEU A 741 -10.20 -29.31 -8.12
CA LEU A 741 -10.18 -30.43 -9.04
C LEU A 741 -9.51 -31.66 -8.42
N GLU A 742 -8.41 -31.49 -7.69
CA GLU A 742 -7.71 -32.58 -7.00
C GLU A 742 -8.55 -33.23 -5.89
N ARG A 743 -9.47 -32.47 -5.27
CA ARG A 743 -10.42 -32.96 -4.25
C ARG A 743 -11.63 -33.71 -4.80
N ARG A 744 -11.89 -33.62 -6.10
CA ARG A 744 -13.00 -34.36 -6.72
C ARG A 744 -12.77 -35.87 -6.62
N PRO A 745 -13.83 -36.67 -6.40
CA PRO A 745 -13.74 -38.12 -6.42
C PRO A 745 -13.07 -38.62 -7.70
N LEU A 746 -12.10 -39.53 -7.57
CA LEU A 746 -11.33 -40.07 -8.69
C LEU A 746 -11.68 -41.54 -8.88
N THR A 747 -12.28 -41.88 -10.01
CA THR A 747 -12.38 -43.27 -10.47
C THR A 747 -11.19 -43.60 -11.37
N GLN A 748 -10.54 -44.73 -11.11
CA GLN A 748 -9.52 -45.29 -11.99
C GLN A 748 -9.93 -46.71 -12.38
N VAL A 749 -9.80 -47.02 -13.66
CA VAL A 749 -9.97 -48.37 -14.19
C VAL A 749 -8.74 -48.70 -15.00
N GLU A 750 -8.09 -49.80 -14.67
CA GLU A 750 -6.87 -50.25 -15.31
C GLU A 750 -7.00 -51.70 -15.69
N GLY A 751 -6.64 -52.02 -16.93
CA GLY A 751 -6.58 -53.40 -17.40
C GLY A 751 -5.27 -53.64 -18.11
N TRP A 752 -4.65 -54.78 -17.87
CA TRP A 752 -3.43 -55.17 -18.56
C TRP A 752 -3.37 -56.66 -18.82
N TYR A 753 -2.65 -57.01 -19.87
CA TYR A 753 -2.35 -58.37 -20.29
C TYR A 753 -0.83 -58.53 -20.32
N ALA A 754 -0.34 -59.63 -19.78
CA ALA A 754 1.06 -60.02 -19.90
C ALA A 754 1.19 -61.45 -20.43
N ARG A 755 2.23 -61.67 -21.22
CA ARG A 755 2.67 -62.99 -21.67
C ARG A 755 4.15 -63.15 -21.37
N ARG A 756 4.50 -64.32 -20.84
CA ARG A 756 5.87 -64.69 -20.50
C ARG A 756 6.43 -65.70 -21.50
N SER A 757 7.76 -65.87 -21.51
CA SER A 757 8.46 -66.84 -22.36
C SER A 757 8.20 -68.30 -21.95
N ASP A 758 7.76 -68.55 -20.72
CA ASP A 758 7.28 -69.86 -20.23
C ASP A 758 5.78 -70.07 -20.51
N ASP A 759 5.21 -69.38 -21.50
CA ASP A 759 3.80 -69.48 -21.91
C ASP A 759 2.74 -69.13 -20.85
N LEU A 760 3.13 -68.62 -19.68
CA LEU A 760 2.16 -68.08 -18.72
C LEU A 760 1.60 -66.73 -19.19
N ALA A 761 0.28 -66.69 -19.35
CA ALA A 761 -0.52 -65.52 -19.65
C ALA A 761 -1.26 -65.01 -18.39
N ILE A 762 -1.16 -63.71 -18.14
CA ILE A 762 -1.75 -63.05 -16.98
C ILE A 762 -2.67 -61.92 -17.46
N TRP A 763 -3.91 -61.92 -16.98
CA TRP A 763 -4.88 -60.85 -17.21
C TRP A 763 -5.18 -60.15 -15.90
N SER A 764 -5.18 -58.83 -15.91
CA SER A 764 -5.59 -58.01 -14.77
C SER A 764 -6.66 -57.02 -15.17
N LEU A 765 -7.66 -56.87 -14.31
CA LEU A 765 -8.59 -55.76 -14.32
C LEU A 765 -8.72 -55.22 -12.90
N GLN A 766 -8.43 -53.94 -12.72
CA GLN A 766 -8.54 -53.25 -11.44
C GLN A 766 -9.42 -52.00 -11.60
N ALA A 767 -10.27 -51.76 -10.62
CA ALA A 767 -11.04 -50.53 -10.49
C ALA A 767 -10.91 -49.98 -9.07
N SER A 768 -10.77 -48.67 -8.95
CA SER A 768 -10.75 -47.98 -7.66
C SER A 768 -11.55 -46.69 -7.72
N HIS A 769 -12.15 -46.30 -6.61
CA HIS A 769 -12.81 -45.03 -6.45
C HIS A 769 -12.28 -44.34 -5.19
N GLU A 770 -11.61 -43.20 -5.35
CA GLU A 770 -10.97 -42.47 -4.27
C GLU A 770 -11.78 -41.21 -3.93
N LEU A 771 -12.12 -41.06 -2.65
CA LEU A 771 -12.71 -39.86 -2.07
C LEU A 771 -11.62 -39.05 -1.37
N THR A 772 -11.65 -37.73 -1.53
CA THR A 772 -10.71 -36.82 -0.87
C THR A 772 -11.45 -35.98 0.18
N VAL A 773 -10.99 -36.02 1.43
CA VAL A 773 -11.56 -35.29 2.57
C VAL A 773 -10.47 -34.54 3.34
N ASN A 774 -10.82 -33.87 4.45
CA ASN A 774 -9.89 -33.11 5.28
C ASN A 774 -9.03 -32.13 4.47
N GLN A 775 -9.69 -31.33 3.62
CA GLN A 775 -9.05 -30.33 2.76
C GLN A 775 -7.94 -30.88 1.83
N GLY A 776 -7.97 -32.18 1.52
CA GLY A 776 -6.98 -32.80 0.64
C GLY A 776 -5.94 -33.66 1.36
N LEU A 777 -5.91 -33.65 2.70
CA LEU A 777 -4.94 -34.42 3.49
C LEU A 777 -5.28 -35.90 3.54
N THR A 778 -6.55 -36.27 3.45
CA THR A 778 -6.98 -37.67 3.49
C THR A 778 -7.59 -38.07 2.16
N LYS A 779 -7.14 -39.20 1.63
CA LYS A 779 -7.72 -39.85 0.46
C LYS A 779 -8.04 -41.29 0.81
N PHE A 780 -9.22 -41.78 0.50
CA PHE A 780 -9.58 -43.17 0.79
C PHE A 780 -10.69 -43.66 -0.14
N GLY A 781 -10.80 -44.96 -0.30
CA GLY A 781 -11.98 -45.54 -0.95
C GLY A 781 -11.81 -46.97 -1.42
N PRO A 782 -12.90 -47.55 -1.96
CA PRO A 782 -12.93 -48.94 -2.35
C PRO A 782 -12.06 -49.21 -3.57
N GLN A 783 -11.57 -50.44 -3.64
CA GLN A 783 -10.85 -50.98 -4.78
C GLN A 783 -11.25 -52.44 -5.00
N ALA A 784 -11.32 -52.84 -6.25
CA ALA A 784 -11.57 -54.21 -6.66
C ALA A 784 -10.55 -54.59 -7.74
N ARG A 785 -10.08 -55.83 -7.70
CA ARG A 785 -9.11 -56.36 -8.65
C ARG A 785 -9.51 -57.77 -9.03
N MET A 786 -9.25 -58.12 -10.27
CA MET A 786 -9.40 -59.46 -10.81
C MET A 786 -8.11 -59.82 -11.53
N MET A 787 -7.51 -60.94 -11.16
CA MET A 787 -6.34 -61.50 -11.81
C MET A 787 -6.69 -62.89 -12.34
N ARG A 788 -6.32 -63.18 -13.59
CA ARG A 788 -6.44 -64.52 -14.17
C ARG A 788 -5.11 -64.99 -14.70
N TYR A 789 -4.74 -66.20 -14.32
CA TYR A 789 -3.52 -66.84 -14.75
C TYR A 789 -3.85 -68.08 -15.61
N ARG A 790 -3.25 -68.19 -16.80
CA ARG A 790 -3.48 -69.28 -17.75
C ARG A 790 -2.17 -69.66 -18.42
N GLY A 791 -1.86 -70.96 -18.51
CA GLY A 791 -0.68 -71.48 -19.22
C GLY A 791 -0.81 -72.99 -19.38
N ASP A 792 -0.07 -73.57 -20.33
CA ASP A 792 -0.17 -75.01 -20.61
C ASP A 792 0.51 -75.85 -19.51
N ASP A 793 1.63 -75.36 -18.94
CA ASP A 793 2.39 -76.01 -17.85
C ASP A 793 2.03 -75.51 -16.42
N PHE A 794 0.96 -74.71 -16.33
CA PHE A 794 0.58 -73.97 -15.12
C PHE A 794 -0.87 -74.24 -14.69
N PRO A 795 -1.15 -74.39 -13.39
CA PRO A 795 -2.52 -74.36 -12.88
C PRO A 795 -3.23 -73.06 -13.28
N SER A 796 -4.50 -73.18 -13.67
CA SER A 796 -5.34 -72.03 -13.99
C SER A 796 -6.01 -71.50 -12.73
N VAL A 797 -5.61 -70.27 -12.34
CA VAL A 797 -6.04 -69.61 -11.10
C VAL A 797 -6.73 -68.29 -11.42
N ASP A 798 -7.88 -68.04 -10.79
CA ASP A 798 -8.53 -66.73 -10.78
C ASP A 798 -8.52 -66.16 -9.35
N ILE A 799 -8.04 -64.93 -9.19
CA ILE A 799 -8.04 -64.22 -7.90
C ILE A 799 -8.94 -63.00 -8.03
N TYR A 800 -9.95 -62.93 -7.17
CA TYR A 800 -10.81 -61.76 -7.02
C TYR A 800 -10.46 -61.07 -5.72
N SER A 801 -10.05 -59.81 -5.77
CA SER A 801 -9.71 -59.02 -4.59
C SER A 801 -10.72 -57.90 -4.39
N ILE A 802 -11.22 -57.75 -3.16
CA ILE A 802 -12.00 -56.59 -2.73
C ILE A 802 -11.23 -55.92 -1.60
N GLY A 803 -11.10 -54.60 -1.67
CA GLY A 803 -10.23 -53.89 -0.76
C GLY A 803 -10.62 -52.44 -0.54
N ILE A 804 -9.86 -51.82 0.36
CA ILE A 804 -9.91 -50.39 0.64
C ILE A 804 -8.49 -49.84 0.57
N SER A 805 -8.36 -48.63 0.03
CA SER A 805 -7.12 -47.88 0.06
C SER A 805 -7.30 -46.62 0.90
N GLY A 806 -6.22 -46.16 1.52
CA GLY A 806 -6.18 -44.96 2.34
C GLY A 806 -4.81 -44.29 2.26
N ARG A 807 -4.80 -42.96 2.24
CA ARG A 807 -3.63 -42.11 2.40
C ARG A 807 -4.01 -40.96 3.32
N HIS A 808 -3.15 -40.67 4.29
CA HIS A 808 -3.32 -39.52 5.16
C HIS A 808 -2.00 -38.80 5.39
N ARG A 809 -2.02 -37.48 5.27
CA ARG A 809 -0.90 -36.60 5.60
C ARG A 809 -1.19 -35.95 6.96
N PHE A 810 -0.37 -36.26 7.96
CA PHE A 810 -0.58 -35.74 9.32
C PHE A 810 -0.04 -34.31 9.47
N ASP A 811 1.15 -34.07 8.94
CA ASP A 811 1.84 -32.78 9.02
C ASP A 811 2.88 -32.63 7.89
N ASP A 812 3.83 -31.71 8.07
CA ASP A 812 4.91 -31.45 7.12
C ASP A 812 5.92 -32.61 7.01
N PHE A 813 5.93 -33.55 7.95
CA PHE A 813 6.95 -34.58 8.12
C PHE A 813 6.40 -36.00 7.94
N LEU A 814 5.16 -36.28 8.34
CA LEU A 814 4.62 -37.63 8.41
C LEU A 814 3.48 -37.87 7.42
N GLU A 815 3.58 -38.95 6.65
CA GLU A 815 2.55 -39.44 5.76
C GLU A 815 2.34 -40.95 5.94
N PHE A 816 1.10 -41.39 5.85
CA PHE A 816 0.69 -42.78 5.89
C PHE A 816 -0.08 -43.15 4.63
N LYS A 817 0.20 -44.33 4.08
CA LYS A 817 -0.54 -44.94 2.97
C LYS A 817 -0.77 -46.40 3.28
N SER A 818 -1.96 -46.91 3.02
CA SER A 818 -2.27 -48.33 3.17
C SER A 818 -3.28 -48.81 2.13
N SER A 819 -3.07 -50.01 1.62
CA SER A 819 -3.99 -50.74 0.76
C SER A 819 -4.24 -52.10 1.39
N LEU A 820 -5.50 -52.42 1.66
CA LEU A 820 -5.92 -53.68 2.27
C LEU A 820 -6.79 -54.44 1.28
N PHE A 821 -6.61 -55.76 1.17
CA PHE A 821 -7.41 -56.62 0.30
C PHE A 821 -7.79 -57.92 1.00
N LEU A 822 -9.03 -58.35 0.77
CA LEU A 822 -9.48 -59.72 0.91
C LEU A 822 -9.46 -60.35 -0.48
N ASN A 823 -8.73 -61.45 -0.63
CA ASN A 823 -8.59 -62.18 -1.88
C ASN A 823 -9.41 -63.47 -1.80
N PHE A 824 -10.13 -63.75 -2.87
CA PHE A 824 -10.93 -64.96 -3.07
C PHE A 824 -10.32 -65.71 -4.24
N GLU A 825 -9.92 -66.94 -4.01
CA GLU A 825 -9.24 -67.77 -4.99
C GLU A 825 -10.22 -68.79 -5.57
N GLU A 826 -10.30 -68.85 -6.90
CA GLU A 826 -11.09 -69.84 -7.62
C GLU A 826 -10.13 -70.69 -8.46
N GLU A 827 -9.93 -71.93 -8.02
CA GLU A 827 -9.04 -72.88 -8.67
C GLU A 827 -9.80 -73.70 -9.73
N SER A 828 -9.30 -73.77 -10.96
CA SER A 828 -9.79 -74.75 -11.95
C SER A 828 -8.81 -75.92 -12.05
N ARG A 829 -9.04 -76.96 -11.23
CA ARG A 829 -8.24 -78.19 -11.21
C ARG A 829 -8.42 -78.98 -12.50
N ARG A 830 -7.56 -78.76 -13.51
CA ARG A 830 -7.57 -79.64 -14.70
C ARG A 830 -6.94 -81.02 -14.47
N ASN A 831 -6.25 -81.33 -13.36
CA ASN A 831 -5.47 -82.58 -13.27
C ASN A 831 -5.32 -83.27 -11.88
N VAL A 832 -6.16 -83.02 -10.86
CA VAL A 832 -6.11 -83.84 -9.61
C VAL A 832 -7.54 -84.28 -9.20
N PRO A 833 -7.85 -85.59 -9.24
CA PRO A 833 -9.10 -86.11 -8.69
C PRO A 833 -8.99 -86.26 -7.16
N GLU A 834 -10.05 -85.83 -6.46
CA GLU A 834 -10.31 -86.04 -5.02
C GLU A 834 -9.64 -85.06 -4.02
N GLN A 835 -10.09 -83.81 -3.98
CA GLN A 835 -10.18 -83.01 -2.74
C GLN A 835 -11.31 -81.96 -2.88
N PRO A 836 -12.06 -81.63 -1.80
CA PRO A 836 -13.15 -80.66 -1.85
C PRO A 836 -12.66 -79.25 -2.26
N GLU A 837 -13.54 -78.47 -2.88
CA GLU A 837 -13.37 -77.04 -3.14
C GLU A 837 -13.43 -76.30 -1.79
N ASP A 838 -12.28 -75.90 -1.24
CA ASP A 838 -12.24 -74.93 -0.14
C ASP A 838 -12.02 -73.54 -0.77
N ASN A 839 -12.98 -72.64 -0.58
CA ASN A 839 -12.84 -71.25 -0.98
C ASN A 839 -11.96 -70.54 0.04
N ASP A 840 -10.65 -70.53 -0.18
CA ASP A 840 -9.72 -69.85 0.73
C ASP A 840 -9.79 -68.33 0.57
N VAL A 841 -9.90 -67.64 1.72
CA VAL A 841 -9.94 -66.18 1.81
C VAL A 841 -8.65 -65.70 2.44
N THR A 842 -7.82 -65.03 1.65
CA THR A 842 -6.49 -64.58 2.08
C THR A 842 -6.47 -63.07 2.25
N PHE A 843 -6.03 -62.62 3.43
CA PHE A 843 -5.81 -61.20 3.71
C PHE A 843 -4.41 -60.76 3.25
N THR A 844 -4.36 -59.71 2.44
CA THR A 844 -3.11 -59.06 2.00
C THR A 844 -3.16 -57.57 2.26
N HIS A 845 -2.00 -56.97 2.50
CA HIS A 845 -1.90 -55.53 2.71
C HIS A 845 -0.58 -54.99 2.19
N GLU A 846 -0.57 -53.70 1.90
CA GLU A 846 0.63 -52.92 1.67
C GLU A 846 0.48 -51.59 2.41
N THR A 847 1.32 -51.38 3.41
CA THR A 847 1.29 -50.19 4.27
C THR A 847 2.65 -49.50 4.20
N THR A 848 2.64 -48.20 4.00
CA THR A 848 3.84 -47.36 3.97
C THR A 848 3.69 -46.21 4.95
N LEU A 849 4.71 -46.02 5.79
CA LEU A 849 4.89 -44.84 6.63
C LEU A 849 6.08 -44.04 6.11
N SER A 850 5.84 -42.77 5.76
CA SER A 850 6.85 -41.89 5.18
C SER A 850 7.23 -40.78 6.15
N LEU A 851 8.53 -40.61 6.38
CA LEU A 851 9.12 -39.51 7.14
C LEU A 851 9.88 -38.59 6.18
N ILE A 852 9.53 -37.30 6.17
CA ILE A 852 10.05 -36.29 5.24
C ILE A 852 10.64 -35.13 6.05
N PRO A 853 11.84 -35.31 6.65
CA PRO A 853 12.45 -34.32 7.54
C PRO A 853 12.86 -33.02 6.85
N SER A 854 13.09 -33.02 5.53
CA SER A 854 13.51 -31.83 4.77
C SER A 854 13.13 -31.95 3.30
N ASP A 855 13.45 -30.92 2.50
CA ASP A 855 13.29 -30.93 1.04
C ASP A 855 14.22 -31.95 0.35
N LEU A 856 15.30 -32.36 1.03
CA LEU A 856 16.37 -33.17 0.45
C LEU A 856 16.28 -34.65 0.84
N LEU A 857 15.44 -35.01 1.81
CA LEU A 857 15.47 -36.32 2.47
C LEU A 857 14.07 -36.88 2.68
N ARG A 858 13.88 -38.14 2.31
CA ARG A 858 12.69 -38.94 2.59
C ARG A 858 13.09 -40.34 3.05
N PHE A 859 12.39 -40.86 4.04
CA PHE A 859 12.48 -42.25 4.50
C PHE A 859 11.12 -42.90 4.39
N ASP A 860 11.06 -44.13 3.90
CA ASP A 860 9.83 -44.93 3.94
C ASP A 860 10.06 -46.23 4.70
N LEU A 861 9.13 -46.57 5.59
CA LEU A 861 8.96 -47.91 6.17
C LEU A 861 7.80 -48.58 5.45
N ASN A 862 8.06 -49.68 4.76
CA ASN A 862 7.05 -50.47 4.06
C ASN A 862 6.80 -51.77 4.82
N LEU A 863 5.53 -52.10 5.05
CA LEU A 863 5.07 -53.34 5.66
C LEU A 863 4.02 -53.94 4.74
N ALA A 864 4.27 -55.13 4.20
CA ALA A 864 3.35 -55.77 3.29
C ALA A 864 3.18 -57.26 3.58
N ARG A 865 1.99 -57.78 3.30
CA ARG A 865 1.70 -59.20 3.17
C ARG A 865 1.14 -59.41 1.78
N ARG A 866 1.77 -60.24 0.97
CA ARG A 866 1.39 -60.48 -0.43
C ARG A 866 1.60 -61.93 -0.85
N TYR A 867 0.95 -62.35 -1.92
CA TYR A 867 1.33 -63.60 -2.59
C TYR A 867 2.74 -63.50 -3.14
N ALA A 868 3.47 -64.61 -3.11
CA ALA A 868 4.66 -64.80 -3.93
C ALA A 868 4.22 -64.99 -5.39
N ASP A 869 3.73 -63.94 -6.05
CA ASP A 869 3.04 -63.96 -7.35
C ASP A 869 3.98 -64.10 -8.57
N GLU A 870 5.18 -64.59 -8.35
CA GLU A 870 6.19 -64.83 -9.39
C GLU A 870 5.83 -66.03 -10.28
N ASN A 871 4.93 -66.93 -9.82
CA ASN A 871 4.42 -68.10 -10.55
C ASN A 871 2.98 -68.40 -10.09
N THR A 872 2.23 -69.23 -10.83
CA THR A 872 0.94 -69.74 -10.35
C THR A 872 1.08 -70.88 -9.33
N ARG A 873 2.17 -71.66 -9.39
CA ARG A 873 2.41 -72.76 -8.43
C ARG A 873 2.58 -72.24 -6.99
N SER A 874 3.24 -71.11 -6.79
CA SER A 874 3.36 -70.46 -5.48
C SER A 874 2.03 -69.91 -4.96
N ILE A 875 1.13 -69.48 -5.86
CA ILE A 875 -0.23 -69.06 -5.49
C ILE A 875 -1.05 -70.29 -5.06
N VAL A 876 -1.06 -71.36 -5.85
CA VAL A 876 -1.77 -72.63 -5.51
C VAL A 876 -1.22 -73.28 -4.24
N ASN A 877 0.06 -73.06 -3.92
CA ASN A 877 0.68 -73.54 -2.69
C ASN A 877 0.48 -72.59 -1.49
N ASP A 878 -0.34 -71.54 -1.60
CA ASP A 878 -0.59 -70.53 -0.57
C ASP A 878 0.68 -69.90 0.01
N ILE A 879 1.66 -69.63 -0.86
CA ILE A 879 2.92 -69.03 -0.44
C ILE A 879 2.75 -67.52 -0.30
N LEU A 880 2.74 -67.06 0.94
CA LEU A 880 2.65 -65.66 1.32
C LEU A 880 4.02 -65.15 1.75
N ALA A 881 4.32 -63.90 1.38
CA ALA A 881 5.50 -63.17 1.81
C ALA A 881 5.08 -62.03 2.74
N ASP A 882 5.63 -62.02 3.95
CA ASP A 882 5.58 -60.93 4.91
C ASP A 882 6.86 -60.08 4.78
N ASP A 883 6.68 -58.85 4.29
CA ASP A 883 7.71 -57.93 3.85
C ASP A 883 7.89 -56.78 4.86
N ILE A 884 9.14 -56.51 5.24
CA ILE A 884 9.56 -55.32 5.99
C ILE A 884 10.63 -54.60 5.17
N GLY A 885 10.25 -53.47 4.59
CA GLY A 885 11.10 -52.64 3.74
C GLY A 885 11.48 -51.30 4.37
N LEU A 886 12.69 -50.84 4.09
CA LEU A 886 13.17 -49.51 4.41
C LEU A 886 13.72 -48.85 3.13
N SER A 887 13.34 -47.61 2.88
CA SER A 887 13.92 -46.79 1.82
C SER A 887 14.47 -45.47 2.36
N VAL A 888 15.47 -44.95 1.67
CA VAL A 888 15.95 -43.58 1.83
C VAL A 888 16.14 -42.96 0.45
N ASP A 889 15.58 -41.77 0.25
CA ASP A 889 15.79 -40.93 -0.92
C ASP A 889 16.52 -39.66 -0.49
N VAL A 890 17.63 -39.35 -1.17
CA VAL A 890 18.42 -38.14 -0.99
C VAL A 890 18.45 -37.36 -2.30
N THR A 891 17.90 -36.15 -2.30
CA THR A 891 17.81 -35.24 -3.45
C THR A 891 18.52 -33.93 -3.13
N PRO A 892 19.86 -33.86 -3.25
CA PRO A 892 20.62 -32.66 -2.88
C PRO A 892 20.29 -31.44 -3.75
N ASP A 893 19.74 -31.67 -4.95
CA ASP A 893 19.18 -30.64 -5.82
C ASP A 893 18.09 -31.21 -6.73
N ASN A 894 17.44 -30.33 -7.50
CA ASN A 894 16.41 -30.67 -8.49
C ASN A 894 16.89 -31.50 -9.69
N ALA A 895 18.15 -31.93 -9.73
CA ALA A 895 18.71 -32.69 -10.85
C ALA A 895 19.40 -33.98 -10.41
N THR A 896 19.51 -34.26 -9.11
CA THR A 896 20.29 -35.39 -8.61
C THR A 896 19.49 -36.16 -7.58
N ARG A 897 19.45 -37.48 -7.71
CA ARG A 897 18.78 -38.38 -6.78
C ARG A 897 19.68 -39.55 -6.44
N PHE A 898 19.78 -39.84 -5.15
CA PHE A 898 20.33 -41.09 -4.62
C PHE A 898 19.23 -41.81 -3.87
N SER A 899 19.05 -43.10 -4.15
CA SER A 899 18.05 -43.92 -3.50
C SER A 899 18.68 -45.19 -2.97
N GLY A 900 18.39 -45.52 -1.71
CA GLY A 900 18.73 -46.78 -1.09
C GLY A 900 17.47 -47.50 -0.65
N ARG A 901 17.34 -48.79 -0.96
CA ARG A 901 16.22 -49.62 -0.54
C ARG A 901 16.76 -50.92 0.05
N ALA A 902 16.15 -51.38 1.13
CA ALA A 902 16.39 -52.68 1.72
C ALA A 902 15.04 -53.31 2.04
N LEU A 903 14.90 -54.61 1.80
CA LEU A 903 13.69 -55.38 2.02
C LEU A 903 14.07 -56.70 2.66
N TYR A 904 13.38 -57.06 3.73
CA TYR A 904 13.42 -58.38 4.31
C TYR A 904 12.06 -59.04 4.10
N SER A 905 12.05 -60.25 3.56
CA SER A 905 10.84 -61.03 3.31
C SER A 905 10.90 -62.34 4.07
N HIS A 906 9.86 -62.67 4.82
CA HIS A 906 9.64 -64.01 5.41
C HIS A 906 8.50 -64.70 4.66
N TYR A 907 8.74 -65.90 4.17
CA TYR A 907 7.78 -66.66 3.38
C TYR A 907 7.10 -67.73 4.24
N SER A 908 5.84 -68.05 3.94
CA SER A 908 5.05 -69.05 4.70
C SER A 908 5.58 -70.49 4.61
N ASP A 909 6.52 -70.76 3.70
CA ASP A 909 7.26 -72.02 3.58
C ASP A 909 8.56 -72.06 4.41
N ASP A 910 8.68 -71.15 5.39
CA ASP A 910 9.87 -70.93 6.23
C ASP A 910 11.13 -70.53 5.44
N ASN A 911 11.00 -69.93 4.25
CA ASN A 911 12.12 -69.30 3.56
C ASN A 911 12.25 -67.82 3.96
N GLU A 912 13.45 -67.27 3.81
CA GLU A 912 13.75 -65.87 4.10
C GLU A 912 14.51 -65.26 2.93
N ARG A 913 14.24 -63.98 2.61
CA ARG A 913 14.98 -63.21 1.60
C ARG A 913 15.48 -61.89 2.19
N ALA A 914 16.74 -61.58 1.93
CA ALA A 914 17.28 -60.24 2.13
C ALA A 914 17.56 -59.60 0.77
N TRP A 915 16.93 -58.46 0.49
CA TRP A 915 17.05 -57.74 -0.77
C TRP A 915 17.50 -56.30 -0.55
N GLY A 916 18.36 -55.80 -1.44
CA GLY A 916 18.89 -54.45 -1.37
C GLY A 916 19.09 -53.84 -2.76
N GLN A 917 18.93 -52.52 -2.82
CA GLN A 917 19.14 -51.76 -4.06
C GLN A 917 19.69 -50.37 -3.78
N LEU A 918 20.67 -49.97 -4.58
CA LEU A 918 21.21 -48.61 -4.62
C LEU A 918 20.99 -48.04 -6.02
N GLU A 919 20.51 -46.81 -6.10
CA GLU A 919 20.27 -46.13 -7.37
C GLU A 919 20.81 -44.70 -7.30
N PHE A 920 21.51 -44.30 -8.36
CA PHE A 920 21.90 -42.92 -8.62
C PHE A 920 21.24 -42.49 -9.94
N ALA A 921 20.60 -41.32 -9.96
CA ALA A 921 20.04 -40.75 -11.17
C ALA A 921 20.33 -39.26 -11.26
N LYS A 922 20.64 -38.78 -12.47
CA LYS A 922 20.88 -37.37 -12.78
C LYS A 922 20.05 -36.91 -13.97
N ARG A 923 19.40 -35.76 -13.80
CA ARG A 923 18.60 -35.07 -14.82
C ARG A 923 19.48 -34.16 -15.69
N PHE A 924 19.25 -34.21 -17.00
CA PHE A 924 19.99 -33.42 -18.00
C PHE A 924 19.14 -32.36 -18.71
N THR A 925 17.80 -32.50 -18.70
CA THR A 925 16.88 -31.59 -19.38
C THR A 925 15.69 -31.23 -18.49
N ALA A 926 15.10 -30.05 -18.71
CA ALA A 926 14.02 -29.53 -17.87
C ALA A 926 12.60 -29.92 -18.36
N ASN A 927 12.35 -30.01 -19.67
CA ASN A 927 11.13 -30.55 -20.27
C ASN A 927 11.37 -30.73 -21.80
N PRO A 928 11.20 -31.92 -22.40
CA PRO A 928 10.99 -33.20 -21.72
C PRO A 928 12.16 -33.52 -20.78
N TYR A 929 11.87 -34.16 -19.66
CA TYR A 929 12.81 -34.52 -18.61
C TYR A 929 13.56 -35.79 -19.03
N LEU A 930 14.89 -35.72 -19.06
CA LEU A 930 15.77 -36.86 -19.31
C LEU A 930 16.62 -37.11 -18.07
N TRP A 931 16.43 -38.28 -17.47
CA TRP A 931 17.25 -38.80 -16.38
C TRP A 931 18.08 -39.95 -16.88
N LEU A 932 19.36 -39.97 -16.50
CA LEU A 932 20.26 -41.09 -16.70
C LEU A 932 20.79 -41.52 -15.34
N GLY A 933 20.89 -42.83 -15.13
CA GLY A 933 21.26 -43.37 -13.84
C GLY A 933 21.99 -44.70 -13.92
N ALA A 934 22.38 -45.17 -12.74
CA ALA A 934 22.91 -46.50 -12.52
C ALA A 934 22.23 -47.10 -11.28
N ARG A 935 21.86 -48.37 -11.38
CA ARG A 935 21.17 -49.12 -10.34
C ARG A 935 21.93 -50.41 -10.08
N TYR A 936 22.22 -50.65 -8.81
CA TYR A 936 22.80 -51.89 -8.32
C TYR A 936 21.78 -52.59 -7.44
N THR A 937 21.46 -53.85 -7.75
CA THR A 937 20.54 -54.68 -6.97
C THR A 937 21.28 -55.90 -6.48
N ALA A 938 21.04 -56.32 -5.24
CA ALA A 938 21.58 -57.56 -4.69
C ALA A 938 20.58 -58.21 -3.74
N PHE A 939 20.43 -59.53 -3.81
CA PHE A 939 19.63 -60.29 -2.85
C PHE A 939 20.05 -61.75 -2.78
N ASP A 940 19.69 -62.39 -1.68
CA ASP A 940 19.90 -63.80 -1.40
C ASP A 940 18.69 -64.39 -0.66
N PHE A 941 18.47 -65.70 -0.86
CA PHE A 941 17.52 -66.49 -0.10
C PHE A 941 18.25 -67.41 0.89
N GLU A 942 17.63 -67.69 2.04
CA GLU A 942 18.19 -68.62 3.02
C GLU A 942 18.19 -70.06 2.51
N LYS A 943 17.14 -70.45 1.77
CA LYS A 943 16.97 -71.77 1.18
C LYS A 943 16.65 -71.64 -0.32
N VAL A 944 17.24 -72.51 -1.12
CA VAL A 944 16.81 -72.76 -2.52
C VAL A 944 15.81 -73.91 -2.46
N VAL A 945 14.56 -73.65 -2.84
CA VAL A 945 13.44 -74.60 -2.77
C VAL A 945 12.60 -74.58 -4.04
N ASP A 946 12.30 -75.76 -4.60
CA ASP A 946 11.34 -75.87 -5.70
C ASP A 946 9.90 -75.82 -5.17
N ARG A 947 9.43 -74.60 -4.89
CA ARG A 947 8.08 -74.30 -4.41
C ARG A 947 7.32 -73.37 -5.35
N GLY A 948 7.81 -73.26 -6.59
CA GLY A 948 7.20 -72.43 -7.61
C GLY A 948 7.49 -70.94 -7.45
N TYR A 949 8.63 -70.51 -6.91
CA TYR A 949 9.09 -69.13 -7.06
C TYR A 949 10.60 -69.12 -7.22
N TRP A 950 11.14 -68.10 -7.89
CA TRP A 950 12.56 -68.06 -8.23
C TRP A 950 13.37 -67.54 -7.05
N ASN A 951 14.20 -68.41 -6.47
CA ASN A 951 14.89 -68.18 -5.20
C ASN A 951 16.39 -68.49 -5.26
N PRO A 952 17.17 -67.70 -6.02
CA PRO A 952 18.60 -67.89 -6.14
C PRO A 952 19.30 -67.72 -4.78
N ASP A 953 20.35 -68.49 -4.57
CA ASP A 953 21.22 -68.43 -3.40
C ASP A 953 22.01 -67.12 -3.31
N ASN A 954 22.35 -66.51 -4.45
CA ASN A 954 22.91 -65.16 -4.57
C ASN A 954 22.53 -64.55 -5.92
N TYR A 955 22.07 -63.30 -5.93
CA TYR A 955 21.83 -62.53 -7.14
C TYR A 955 22.35 -61.12 -6.99
N GLN A 956 23.02 -60.64 -8.04
CA GLN A 956 23.48 -59.26 -8.15
C GLN A 956 23.24 -58.75 -9.58
N SER A 957 22.91 -57.47 -9.72
CA SER A 957 22.83 -56.80 -11.02
C SER A 957 23.37 -55.39 -10.97
N LEU A 958 23.97 -54.96 -12.07
CA LEU A 958 24.34 -53.58 -12.32
C LEU A 958 23.74 -53.14 -13.66
N GLU A 959 22.87 -52.13 -13.60
CA GLU A 959 22.09 -51.65 -14.73
C GLU A 959 22.27 -50.15 -14.92
N ALA A 960 22.45 -49.71 -16.17
CA ALA A 960 22.29 -48.31 -16.54
C ALA A 960 20.81 -48.04 -16.79
N SER A 961 20.26 -46.96 -16.23
CA SER A 961 18.86 -46.58 -16.37
C SER A 961 18.70 -45.28 -17.16
N VAL A 962 17.60 -45.19 -17.90
CA VAL A 962 17.12 -44.00 -18.58
C VAL A 962 15.64 -43.78 -18.23
N HIS A 963 15.27 -42.54 -17.94
CA HIS A 963 13.88 -42.15 -17.76
C HIS A 963 13.64 -40.83 -18.48
N PHE A 964 12.82 -40.90 -19.52
CA PHE A 964 12.53 -39.82 -20.44
C PHE A 964 11.02 -39.58 -20.49
N TYR A 965 10.56 -38.46 -19.95
CA TYR A 965 9.13 -38.16 -19.85
C TYR A 965 8.84 -36.68 -20.05
N GLY A 966 7.63 -36.34 -20.49
CA GLY A 966 7.23 -34.96 -20.67
C GLY A 966 5.99 -34.78 -21.54
N THR A 967 5.68 -33.52 -21.82
CA THR A 967 4.56 -33.16 -22.68
C THR A 967 5.02 -33.16 -24.13
N LEU A 968 4.35 -33.95 -24.99
CA LEU A 968 4.61 -34.00 -26.43
C LEU A 968 3.85 -32.90 -27.18
N ALA A 969 2.59 -32.68 -26.76
CA ALA A 969 1.68 -31.64 -27.24
C ALA A 969 0.63 -31.36 -26.13
N ASP A 970 -0.18 -30.31 -26.25
CA ASP A 970 -1.11 -29.83 -25.19
C ASP A 970 -1.92 -30.93 -24.46
N LYS A 971 -2.28 -32.01 -25.16
CA LYS A 971 -3.06 -33.13 -24.59
C LYS A 971 -2.29 -34.45 -24.44
N TRP A 972 -1.07 -34.52 -24.96
CA TRP A 972 -0.29 -35.76 -25.02
C TRP A 972 0.89 -35.70 -24.07
N TRP A 973 0.94 -36.65 -23.16
CA TRP A 973 2.05 -36.84 -22.24
C TRP A 973 2.65 -38.22 -22.44
N PHE A 974 3.98 -38.34 -22.41
CA PHE A 974 4.66 -39.61 -22.57
C PHE A 974 5.63 -39.85 -21.41
N ASP A 975 5.90 -41.12 -21.15
CA ASP A 975 6.84 -41.58 -20.13
C ASP A 975 7.49 -42.88 -20.61
N ILE A 976 8.79 -42.80 -20.86
CA ILE A 976 9.61 -43.92 -21.33
C ILE A 976 10.69 -44.15 -20.29
N GLN A 977 10.70 -45.35 -19.74
CA GLN A 977 11.68 -45.82 -18.76
C GLN A 977 12.37 -47.04 -19.32
N GLY A 978 13.67 -47.15 -19.07
CA GLY A 978 14.40 -48.36 -19.41
C GLY A 978 15.61 -48.54 -18.54
N ALA A 979 16.01 -49.79 -18.37
CA ALA A 979 17.27 -50.16 -17.74
C ALA A 979 17.88 -51.31 -18.54
N ALA A 980 19.20 -51.32 -18.65
CA ALA A 980 19.91 -52.43 -19.27
C ALA A 980 21.24 -52.64 -18.56
N GLY A 981 21.64 -53.90 -18.40
CA GLY A 981 22.79 -54.23 -17.59
C GLY A 981 23.17 -55.69 -17.64
N TYR A 982 23.93 -56.07 -16.63
CA TYR A 982 24.42 -57.42 -16.46
C TYR A 982 24.09 -57.90 -15.05
N ALA A 983 23.60 -59.12 -14.94
CA ALA A 983 23.34 -59.79 -13.67
C ALA A 983 24.19 -61.04 -13.53
N TRP A 984 24.52 -61.41 -12.29
CA TRP A 984 25.36 -62.56 -11.96
C TRP A 984 24.97 -63.13 -10.60
N SER A 985 25.18 -64.44 -10.43
CA SER A 985 24.93 -65.19 -9.19
C SER A 985 26.24 -65.82 -8.65
N GLU A 986 27.04 -66.42 -9.52
CA GLU A 986 28.33 -67.04 -9.21
C GLU A 986 29.45 -66.58 -10.18
N PRO A 987 30.75 -66.78 -9.84
CA PRO A 987 31.85 -66.49 -10.78
C PRO A 987 31.75 -67.34 -12.05
N GLY A 988 31.31 -66.73 -13.16
CA GLY A 988 31.15 -67.39 -14.47
C GLY A 988 29.69 -67.63 -14.87
N ASP A 989 28.73 -67.41 -13.98
CA ASP A 989 27.29 -67.50 -14.27
C ASP A 989 26.68 -66.09 -14.23
N GLY A 990 26.31 -65.59 -15.41
CA GLY A 990 25.76 -64.24 -15.57
C GLY A 990 25.17 -63.99 -16.96
N GLY A 991 24.31 -63.00 -17.06
CA GLY A 991 23.58 -62.73 -18.28
C GLY A 991 23.08 -61.30 -18.41
N PHE A 992 22.64 -60.96 -19.62
CA PHE A 992 22.08 -59.65 -19.92
C PHE A 992 20.69 -59.51 -19.29
N VAL A 993 20.47 -58.38 -18.64
CA VAL A 993 19.15 -58.00 -18.11
C VAL A 993 18.73 -56.68 -18.71
N SER A 994 17.44 -56.54 -19.01
CA SER A 994 16.90 -55.26 -19.44
C SER A 994 15.42 -55.12 -19.10
N SER A 995 14.98 -53.89 -18.92
CA SER A 995 13.58 -53.54 -18.84
C SER A 995 13.33 -52.30 -19.68
N ALA A 996 12.17 -52.23 -20.31
CA ALA A 996 11.71 -51.07 -21.05
C ALA A 996 10.21 -50.92 -20.82
N THR A 997 9.76 -49.73 -20.46
CA THR A 997 8.36 -49.37 -20.30
C THR A 997 8.11 -48.10 -21.09
N ALA A 998 7.06 -48.09 -21.91
CA ALA A 998 6.60 -46.89 -22.61
C ALA A 998 5.13 -46.67 -22.28
N ARG A 999 4.79 -45.46 -21.85
CA ARG A 999 3.44 -45.00 -21.54
C ARG A 999 3.14 -43.75 -22.36
N LEU A 1000 1.95 -43.72 -22.95
CA LEU A 1000 1.41 -42.58 -23.67
C LEU A 1000 0.02 -42.25 -23.11
N THR A 1001 -0.13 -41.03 -22.60
CA THR A 1001 -1.36 -40.53 -21.97
C THR A 1001 -1.97 -39.43 -22.84
N TYR A 1002 -3.27 -39.57 -23.11
CA TYR A 1002 -4.09 -38.53 -23.71
C TYR A 1002 -5.03 -37.94 -22.66
N ASN A 1003 -4.95 -36.63 -22.45
CA ASN A 1003 -5.83 -35.87 -21.57
C ASN A 1003 -7.01 -35.34 -22.39
N PHE A 1004 -8.22 -35.88 -22.17
CA PHE A 1004 -9.42 -35.40 -22.86
C PHE A 1004 -9.73 -33.96 -22.44
N ASP A 1005 -9.72 -33.75 -21.13
CA ASP A 1005 -9.90 -32.50 -20.39
C ASP A 1005 -9.22 -32.64 -19.00
N PRO A 1006 -9.26 -31.61 -18.11
CA PRO A 1006 -8.62 -31.70 -16.79
C PRO A 1006 -9.16 -32.80 -15.86
N ARG A 1007 -10.34 -33.36 -16.13
CA ARG A 1007 -11.01 -34.38 -15.31
C ARG A 1007 -10.78 -35.80 -15.82
N ALA A 1008 -10.57 -35.98 -17.14
CA ALA A 1008 -10.48 -37.30 -17.74
C ALA A 1008 -9.21 -37.50 -18.58
N SER A 1009 -8.54 -38.63 -18.37
CA SER A 1009 -7.36 -39.04 -19.15
C SER A 1009 -7.38 -40.53 -19.42
N PHE A 1010 -6.85 -40.93 -20.58
CA PHE A 1010 -6.60 -42.33 -20.91
C PHE A 1010 -5.13 -42.54 -21.23
N ALA A 1011 -4.51 -43.54 -20.61
CA ALA A 1011 -3.14 -43.93 -20.86
C ALA A 1011 -3.09 -45.32 -21.47
N LEU A 1012 -2.25 -45.49 -22.48
CA LEU A 1012 -1.80 -46.79 -22.99
C LEU A 1012 -0.36 -47.00 -22.56
N TYR A 1013 -0.01 -48.22 -22.18
CA TYR A 1013 1.37 -48.55 -21.88
C TYR A 1013 1.72 -49.95 -22.34
N ALA A 1014 2.99 -50.14 -22.63
CA ALA A 1014 3.60 -51.43 -22.90
C ALA A 1014 4.90 -51.54 -22.12
N SER A 1015 5.22 -52.73 -21.64
CA SER A 1015 6.52 -53.02 -21.06
C SER A 1015 7.09 -54.34 -21.55
N HIS A 1016 8.41 -54.41 -21.55
CA HIS A 1016 9.19 -55.58 -21.85
C HIS A 1016 10.27 -55.73 -20.79
N LEU A 1017 10.37 -56.92 -20.21
CA LEU A 1017 11.39 -57.29 -19.24
C LEU A 1017 12.13 -58.51 -19.78
N ILE A 1018 13.46 -58.46 -19.77
CA ILE A 1018 14.36 -59.60 -19.93
C ILE A 1018 15.09 -59.74 -18.59
N SER A 1019 14.95 -60.89 -17.95
CA SER A 1019 15.63 -61.22 -16.71
C SER A 1019 16.64 -62.33 -16.92
N TYR A 1020 17.65 -62.36 -16.05
CA TYR A 1020 18.64 -63.42 -15.93
C TYR A 1020 18.10 -64.63 -15.12
N ALA A 1021 16.88 -64.54 -14.59
CA ALA A 1021 16.21 -65.67 -13.97
C ALA A 1021 16.09 -66.82 -14.98
N ARG A 1022 16.75 -67.96 -14.70
CA ARG A 1022 16.44 -69.23 -15.37
C ARG A 1022 15.09 -69.70 -14.85
N SER A 1023 14.26 -70.30 -15.73
CA SER A 1023 12.96 -70.86 -15.38
C SER A 1023 13.06 -71.72 -14.11
N SER A 1024 12.11 -71.60 -13.17
CA SER A 1024 12.07 -72.40 -11.93
C SER A 1024 11.76 -73.88 -12.18
N GLU A 1025 11.73 -74.34 -13.43
CA GLU A 1025 11.39 -75.72 -13.79
C GLU A 1025 12.59 -76.68 -13.81
N ASP A 1026 13.83 -76.19 -13.58
CA ASP A 1026 15.03 -77.01 -13.75
C ASP A 1026 16.05 -76.87 -12.60
N ASP A 1027 15.59 -76.94 -11.35
CA ASP A 1027 16.49 -77.04 -10.20
C ASP A 1027 16.93 -78.50 -9.96
N GLY A 1028 17.57 -79.05 -10.99
CA GLY A 1028 18.28 -80.31 -10.97
C GLY A 1028 19.79 -80.15 -11.09
N ASN A 1029 20.39 -79.08 -10.53
CA ASN A 1029 21.83 -78.79 -10.59
C ASN A 1029 22.40 -78.74 -12.02
N PHE A 1030 22.63 -77.53 -12.55
CA PHE A 1030 23.50 -77.26 -13.71
C PHE A 1030 23.49 -78.34 -14.80
N THR A 1031 22.50 -78.36 -15.68
CA THR A 1031 22.63 -79.12 -16.93
C THR A 1031 22.54 -78.22 -18.14
N SER A 1032 23.68 -78.16 -18.84
CA SER A 1032 23.80 -77.81 -20.25
C SER A 1032 22.83 -78.67 -21.07
N ASN A 1033 21.87 -78.05 -21.76
CA ASN A 1033 21.50 -78.40 -23.13
C ASN A 1033 20.51 -77.38 -23.73
N GLU A 1034 21.09 -76.53 -24.58
CA GLU A 1034 20.67 -76.22 -25.96
C GLU A 1034 19.39 -75.44 -26.32
N ASP A 1035 18.58 -74.91 -25.40
CA ASP A 1035 17.63 -73.83 -25.73
C ASP A 1035 17.69 -72.67 -24.71
N GLU A 1036 18.76 -71.87 -24.82
CA GLU A 1036 19.15 -70.77 -23.92
C GLU A 1036 18.35 -69.46 -24.14
N GLU A 1037 17.02 -69.49 -24.13
CA GLU A 1037 16.26 -68.22 -24.18
C GLU A 1037 16.13 -67.59 -22.78
N PRO A 1038 16.59 -66.33 -22.57
CA PRO A 1038 16.45 -65.65 -21.29
C PRO A 1038 14.98 -65.39 -20.96
N PHE A 1039 14.60 -65.49 -19.68
CA PHE A 1039 13.23 -65.24 -19.24
C PHE A 1039 12.77 -63.85 -19.70
N SER A 1040 11.68 -63.80 -20.47
CA SER A 1040 11.11 -62.55 -20.94
C SER A 1040 9.63 -62.41 -20.61
N ARG A 1041 9.20 -61.19 -20.36
CA ARG A 1041 7.80 -60.84 -20.11
C ARG A 1041 7.43 -59.61 -20.92
N TRP A 1042 6.44 -59.76 -21.78
CA TRP A 1042 5.76 -58.66 -22.44
C TRP A 1042 4.49 -58.32 -21.69
N SER A 1043 4.19 -57.04 -21.53
CA SER A 1043 2.89 -56.59 -21.05
C SER A 1043 2.38 -55.39 -21.83
N VAL A 1044 1.05 -55.31 -21.96
CA VAL A 1044 0.34 -54.19 -22.57
C VAL A 1044 -0.89 -53.88 -21.71
N GLY A 1045 -1.15 -52.60 -21.48
CA GLY A 1045 -2.25 -52.18 -20.64
C GLY A 1045 -2.79 -50.81 -20.99
N GLY A 1046 -3.95 -50.53 -20.42
CA GLY A 1046 -4.63 -49.26 -20.53
C GLY A 1046 -5.18 -48.82 -19.17
N GLN A 1047 -5.13 -47.51 -18.90
CA GLN A 1047 -5.68 -46.92 -17.70
C GLN A 1047 -6.57 -45.73 -18.04
N LEU A 1048 -7.84 -45.79 -17.62
CA LEU A 1048 -8.77 -44.68 -17.66
C LEU A 1048 -8.84 -44.03 -16.27
N ARG A 1049 -8.72 -42.70 -16.22
CA ARG A 1049 -8.89 -41.90 -15.00
C ARG A 1049 -9.99 -40.88 -15.23
N VAL A 1050 -10.95 -40.79 -14.32
CA VAL A 1050 -12.08 -39.84 -14.38
C VAL A 1050 -12.30 -39.21 -13.02
N ARG A 1051 -12.30 -37.88 -12.96
CA ARG A 1051 -12.68 -37.09 -11.79
C ARG A 1051 -14.12 -36.61 -11.91
N TRP A 1052 -14.93 -36.84 -10.87
CA TRP A 1052 -16.36 -36.54 -10.86
C TRP A 1052 -16.68 -35.12 -10.38
#